data_AF-A0A559KB73-F1
#
_entry.id   AF-A0A559KB73-F1
#
_cell.length_a   1.000
_cell.length_b   1.000
_cell.length_c   1.000
_cell.angle_alpha   90.00
_cell.angle_beta   90.00
_cell.angle_gamma   90.00
#
_symmetry.space_group_name_H-M   'P 1'
#
loop_
_entity.id
_entity.type
_entity.pdbx_description
1 polymer ?
#
loop_
_entity_poly.entity_id
_entity_poly.type
_entity_poly.pdbx_seq_one_letter_code
_entity_poly.pdbx_strand_id
1 'polypeptide(L)'
;MIVQKKWRILSSVVITAALFLSQMSPIQQVYAADPAPTLTKLSEEPLTSGAILKKYVWTTTRNNKETKVNANVVEVDLTNPNVKMDVMTGTENQFTRKQSVLGMATETKAVAGVNGDFYNTQAEGVPMGPEISNGQLMATPPYLPGFYSFAIDKDNKPIVDLFTFKGSIAAKDGTAYPLGGINKTYYWFEPSGEHSMVDGLFMYTNAWGQVDRSNDGVTVPTEVLVQNNIVMQIADNGIINMIAPKDGYILRASGKAADFVRAHMKVGEPLIADYQVLPQDPNKKYDPKTFKMMIGGHTILVDEGKPAEFSREVDSLCCTRSRTALGYSQDQKTAYIITADYSGDSKGLSMTELQKFMVQVGVWKGMNLDGGGSTQMVARPLGETKPVLINKTETGLERKVVNGVGVYSLAPKGDVKGLFIQTPNVLFVGEQAPLSFKAYDEYYNPVETDKVTAQWTVADNMGTFKDNVFTPAKAGTAKVTASSGKGTSSADIEVVGRNQLTGLKIAADNLALTEGDSYKLPVVATTKSGKSREIPASLVQWEVLGIQGEVKDGTLTVKSLAGSSSAQLIARYDGFSTITTIPIGIDKTWYDLDNYAVMTLSDAKPQGVTSSVYIRPSETGNKYLELNYDFTQGTGNKWAYATMDTRILIEGEPQYMKVKVNGDESLNWLRAEILDNSGKINYVDLARNVNWKGWKQLTVDLTDYKMSYPIRVKSIYLVNEEVGQDERAAKGKIGIDDITFTYRGAIPQTPMNSVNLTINKKEVAVNGKGMTLEQAPIIVQGNTLIPIRFVTDALGGTVRWDGNERKVTVIRGGKMIDLWIDNPDLIVNGKRVTAEVAPTIMSDLTMVPLRILSENLGWKVTWDAKTQQITLQ
;
A
#
# COMPACT_ATOMS: atom_id res chain seq x y z
N MET A 1 -14.63 66.38 -30.34
CA MET A 1 -15.11 67.27 -29.27
C MET A 1 -13.99 67.41 -28.27
N ILE A 2 -13.13 68.44 -28.40
CA ILE A 2 -13.21 69.73 -27.68
C ILE A 2 -12.94 69.49 -26.17
N VAL A 3 -11.67 69.51 -25.73
CA VAL A 3 -10.94 70.66 -25.12
C VAL A 3 -11.32 70.80 -23.62
N GLN A 4 -10.41 70.81 -22.63
CA GLN A 4 -9.55 71.97 -22.34
C GLN A 4 -8.44 71.75 -21.26
N LYS A 5 -7.22 72.21 -21.63
CA LYS A 5 -6.07 72.86 -20.92
C LYS A 5 -5.82 72.59 -19.42
N LYS A 6 -4.61 72.12 -19.00
CA LYS A 6 -3.27 72.77 -18.90
C LYS A 6 -3.20 74.03 -17.99
N TRP A 7 -2.28 74.07 -17.01
CA TRP A 7 -1.00 74.81 -17.01
C TRP A 7 -0.27 74.78 -15.63
N ARG A 8 1.07 74.76 -15.68
CA ARG A 8 2.05 74.93 -14.58
C ARG A 8 2.40 76.42 -14.37
N ILE A 9 2.96 76.78 -13.20
CA ILE A 9 4.06 77.74 -12.86
C ILE A 9 3.99 78.00 -11.33
N LEU A 10 4.93 77.61 -10.45
CA LEU A 10 6.29 78.11 -10.08
C LEU A 10 6.36 79.43 -9.26
N SER A 11 7.01 79.32 -8.07
CA SER A 11 7.64 80.37 -7.20
C SER A 11 6.70 81.12 -6.23
N SER A 12 6.93 81.31 -4.91
CA SER A 12 8.17 81.74 -4.23
C SER A 12 8.17 81.55 -2.69
N VAL A 13 9.32 81.14 -2.17
CA VAL A 13 10.03 81.34 -0.87
C VAL A 13 9.39 82.14 0.30
N VAL A 14 9.39 81.54 1.51
CA VAL A 14 9.81 82.18 2.78
C VAL A 14 10.62 81.17 3.62
N ILE A 15 11.82 81.58 4.03
CA ILE A 15 12.78 80.89 4.92
C ILE A 15 12.57 81.43 6.34
N THR A 16 12.44 80.59 7.38
CA THR A 16 13.28 80.65 8.61
C THR A 16 13.01 79.52 9.62
N ALA A 17 14.12 79.10 10.25
CA ALA A 17 14.26 78.54 11.61
C ALA A 17 14.06 77.01 11.82
N ALA A 18 15.22 76.35 11.78
CA ALA A 18 15.54 75.01 12.26
C ALA A 18 15.09 74.69 13.69
N LEU A 19 14.69 73.42 13.94
CA LEU A 19 15.42 72.43 14.76
C LEU A 19 14.49 71.26 15.15
N PHE A 20 15.01 70.03 14.97
CA PHE A 20 14.50 68.72 15.41
C PHE A 20 13.20 68.19 14.79
N LEU A 21 13.33 67.52 13.64
CA LEU A 21 12.48 66.37 13.26
C LEU A 21 13.37 65.29 12.67
N SER A 22 13.51 64.20 13.42
CA SER A 22 14.17 62.96 13.01
C SER A 22 13.51 62.41 11.75
N GLN A 23 14.35 61.97 10.81
CA GLN A 23 13.91 61.22 9.64
C GLN A 23 13.28 59.90 10.08
N MET A 24 11.95 59.78 9.96
CA MET A 24 11.30 58.48 9.86
C MET A 24 11.58 57.91 8.46
N SER A 25 12.69 57.18 8.34
CA SER A 25 12.87 56.24 7.24
C SER A 25 11.76 55.18 7.31
N PRO A 26 11.14 54.77 6.19
CA PRO A 26 10.26 53.63 6.21
C PRO A 26 11.05 52.41 6.68
N ILE A 27 10.61 51.81 7.78
CA ILE A 27 11.12 50.52 8.25
C ILE A 27 10.75 49.51 7.16
N GLN A 28 11.70 49.17 6.28
CA GLN A 28 11.65 47.92 5.56
C GLN A 28 11.73 46.83 6.62
N GLN A 29 10.62 46.14 6.86
CA GLN A 29 10.66 44.84 7.52
C GLN A 29 11.57 43.93 6.70
N VAL A 30 12.79 43.73 7.17
CA VAL A 30 13.67 42.69 6.69
C VAL A 30 13.05 41.39 7.17
N TYR A 31 12.26 40.74 6.31
CA TYR A 31 11.89 39.34 6.52
C TYR A 31 13.19 38.53 6.50
N ALA A 32 13.48 37.80 7.58
CA ALA A 32 14.57 36.84 7.57
C ALA A 32 14.35 35.86 6.40
N ALA A 33 15.37 35.69 5.57
CA ALA A 33 15.30 34.75 4.45
C ALA A 33 15.01 33.34 5.00
N ASP A 34 14.10 32.61 4.35
CA ASP A 34 13.83 31.22 4.70
C ASP A 34 15.15 30.42 4.64
N PRO A 35 15.39 29.52 5.61
CA PRO A 35 16.61 28.71 5.62
C PRO A 35 16.71 27.88 4.33
N ALA A 36 17.94 27.78 3.82
CA ALA A 36 18.23 27.02 2.61
C ALA A 36 17.80 25.55 2.78
N PRO A 37 17.25 24.91 1.72
CA PRO A 37 16.84 23.52 1.81
C PRO A 37 18.03 22.59 2.05
N THR A 38 17.80 21.54 2.82
CA THR A 38 18.79 20.52 3.15
C THR A 38 18.43 19.18 2.52
N LEU A 39 19.46 18.42 2.13
CA LEU A 39 19.33 17.10 1.55
C LEU A 39 20.05 16.08 2.43
N THR A 40 19.31 15.13 2.99
CA THR A 40 19.84 14.08 3.88
C THR A 40 19.74 12.73 3.21
N LYS A 41 20.87 12.03 3.03
CA LYS A 41 20.89 10.63 2.54
C LYS A 41 20.49 9.69 3.68
N LEU A 42 19.45 8.90 3.46
CA LEU A 42 18.97 7.90 4.41
C LEU A 42 19.66 6.54 4.24
N SER A 43 19.82 6.12 2.99
CA SER A 43 20.37 4.79 2.66
C SER A 43 20.94 4.77 1.24
N GLU A 44 21.76 3.76 0.99
CA GLU A 44 22.37 3.46 -0.30
C GLU A 44 22.46 1.94 -0.45
N GLU A 45 22.07 1.41 -1.61
CA GLU A 45 22.01 -0.02 -1.89
C GLU A 45 22.41 -0.29 -3.37
N PRO A 46 23.37 -1.18 -3.65
CA PRO A 46 23.69 -1.56 -5.02
C PRO A 46 22.55 -2.39 -5.63
N LEU A 47 22.17 -2.09 -6.87
CA LEU A 47 21.15 -2.81 -7.63
C LEU A 47 21.75 -3.88 -8.56
N THR A 48 22.92 -3.54 -9.12
CA THR A 48 23.80 -4.40 -9.91
C THR A 48 25.18 -3.73 -10.00
N SER A 49 26.19 -4.42 -10.56
CA SER A 49 27.47 -3.83 -10.91
C SER A 49 27.27 -2.63 -11.85
N GLY A 50 27.50 -1.41 -11.34
CA GLY A 50 27.35 -0.17 -12.09
C GLY A 50 26.02 0.57 -11.85
N ALA A 51 25.13 0.11 -10.96
CA ALA A 51 23.96 0.88 -10.56
C ALA A 51 23.68 0.81 -9.05
N ILE A 52 23.33 1.95 -8.46
CA ILE A 52 23.09 2.10 -7.03
C ILE A 52 21.83 2.93 -6.80
N LEU A 53 20.96 2.48 -5.88
CA LEU A 53 19.81 3.22 -5.39
C LEU A 53 20.18 3.99 -4.12
N LYS A 54 19.88 5.28 -4.08
CA LYS A 54 20.02 6.16 -2.92
C LYS A 54 18.67 6.73 -2.54
N LYS A 55 18.37 6.72 -1.23
CA LYS A 55 17.15 7.34 -0.68
C LYS A 55 17.50 8.60 0.08
N TYR A 56 16.72 9.64 -0.13
CA TYR A 56 16.93 10.97 0.44
C TYR A 56 15.68 11.52 1.11
N VAL A 57 15.89 12.41 2.07
CA VAL A 57 14.88 13.36 2.55
C VAL A 57 15.36 14.76 2.21
N TRP A 58 14.56 15.44 1.39
CA TRP A 58 14.65 16.86 1.13
C TRP A 58 13.83 17.60 2.19
N THR A 59 14.46 18.53 2.89
CA THR A 59 13.81 19.36 3.91
C THR A 59 13.87 20.82 3.49
N THR A 60 12.73 21.49 3.48
CA THR A 60 12.60 22.89 3.07
C THR A 60 11.54 23.60 3.92
N THR A 61 11.51 24.92 3.88
CA THR A 61 10.50 25.72 4.57
C THR A 61 9.46 26.20 3.57
N ARG A 62 8.18 25.92 3.84
CA ARG A 62 7.05 26.48 3.09
C ARG A 62 6.10 27.13 4.07
N ASN A 63 5.76 28.40 3.87
CA ASN A 63 4.86 29.14 4.75
C ASN A 63 5.26 29.05 6.24
N ASN A 64 6.55 29.26 6.55
CA ASN A 64 7.14 29.13 7.89
C ASN A 64 6.99 27.74 8.54
N LYS A 65 6.75 26.69 7.77
CA LYS A 65 6.68 25.30 8.25
C LYS A 65 7.71 24.44 7.56
N GLU A 66 8.43 23.65 8.37
CA GLU A 66 9.29 22.59 7.86
C GLU A 66 8.45 21.60 7.04
N THR A 67 8.91 21.34 5.83
CA THR A 67 8.28 20.45 4.86
C THR A 67 9.30 19.42 4.42
N LYS A 68 8.91 18.14 4.49
CA LYS A 68 9.75 17.00 4.11
C LYS A 68 9.26 16.37 2.83
N VAL A 69 10.21 15.93 2.02
CA VAL A 69 9.95 15.22 0.77
C VAL A 69 10.90 14.03 0.68
N ASN A 70 10.34 12.84 0.57
CA ASN A 70 11.08 11.63 0.29
C ASN A 70 11.41 11.61 -1.20
N ALA A 71 12.67 11.36 -1.53
CA ALA A 71 13.14 11.28 -2.89
C ALA A 71 14.07 10.08 -3.07
N ASN A 72 14.11 9.55 -4.28
CA ASN A 72 14.93 8.40 -4.64
C ASN A 72 15.77 8.75 -5.86
N VAL A 73 17.01 8.27 -5.87
CA VAL A 73 17.97 8.49 -6.96
C VAL A 73 18.61 7.16 -7.31
N VAL A 74 18.49 6.73 -8.57
CA VAL A 74 19.34 5.68 -9.12
C VAL A 74 20.48 6.34 -9.89
N GLU A 75 21.71 6.06 -9.47
CA GLU A 75 22.92 6.41 -10.20
C GLU A 75 23.35 5.23 -11.05
N VAL A 76 23.64 5.48 -12.33
CA VAL A 76 24.12 4.48 -13.29
C VAL A 76 25.47 4.92 -13.84
N ASP A 77 26.49 4.10 -13.65
CA ASP A 77 27.83 4.27 -14.22
C ASP A 77 27.83 3.82 -15.68
N LEU A 78 27.79 4.80 -16.59
CA LEU A 78 27.75 4.60 -18.04
C LEU A 78 29.08 4.05 -18.60
N THR A 79 30.15 4.03 -17.79
CA THR A 79 31.44 3.43 -18.18
C THR A 79 31.54 1.94 -17.81
N ASN A 80 30.64 1.44 -16.96
CA ASN A 80 30.64 0.05 -16.54
C ASN A 80 29.99 -0.84 -17.62
N PRO A 81 30.71 -1.86 -18.15
CA PRO A 81 30.18 -2.72 -19.21
C PRO A 81 29.05 -3.66 -18.75
N ASN A 82 28.83 -3.79 -17.44
CA ASN A 82 27.85 -4.70 -16.84
C ASN A 82 26.48 -4.06 -16.61
N VAL A 83 26.26 -2.81 -17.04
CA VAL A 83 24.98 -2.12 -16.90
C VAL A 83 24.64 -1.38 -18.18
N LYS A 84 23.35 -1.31 -18.49
CA LYS A 84 22.83 -0.38 -19.52
C LYS A 84 21.53 0.28 -19.08
N MET A 85 21.23 1.40 -19.71
CA MET A 85 19.90 2.03 -19.66
C MET A 85 19.21 1.86 -21.02
N ASP A 86 17.90 1.72 -21.00
CA ASP A 86 17.07 1.62 -22.20
C ASP A 86 15.65 2.13 -21.94
N VAL A 87 14.88 2.36 -23.00
CA VAL A 87 13.46 2.72 -22.87
C VAL A 87 12.61 1.46 -22.77
N MET A 88 11.70 1.46 -21.79
CA MET A 88 10.63 0.48 -21.64
C MET A 88 9.36 1.01 -22.29
N THR A 89 8.71 0.23 -23.15
CA THR A 89 7.56 0.68 -23.95
C THR A 89 6.34 -0.18 -23.65
N GLY A 90 5.29 0.41 -23.06
CA GLY A 90 3.99 -0.20 -22.75
C GLY A 90 4.00 -1.72 -22.49
N THR A 91 3.04 -2.42 -23.09
CA THR A 91 2.94 -3.89 -23.08
C THR A 91 3.37 -4.41 -24.43
N GLU A 92 4.18 -5.45 -24.49
CA GLU A 92 4.67 -6.05 -25.75
C GLU A 92 5.42 -5.06 -26.66
N ASN A 93 6.09 -4.06 -26.06
CA ASN A 93 6.81 -3.00 -26.77
C ASN A 93 5.90 -2.10 -27.63
N GLN A 94 4.67 -1.82 -27.17
CA GLN A 94 3.67 -1.00 -27.88
C GLN A 94 3.12 0.14 -27.01
N PHE A 95 3.11 1.37 -27.54
CA PHE A 95 2.71 2.58 -26.81
C PHE A 95 1.26 2.55 -26.31
N THR A 96 0.35 2.24 -27.23
CA THR A 96 -1.10 2.31 -27.03
C THR A 96 -1.65 1.17 -26.16
N ARG A 97 -0.75 0.35 -25.61
CA ARG A 97 -1.05 -0.70 -24.63
C ARG A 97 -0.33 -0.36 -23.33
N LYS A 98 -0.85 0.65 -22.61
CA LYS A 98 -0.26 1.18 -21.37
C LYS A 98 -0.03 0.08 -20.33
N GLN A 99 1.04 0.23 -19.54
CA GLN A 99 1.43 -0.70 -18.48
C GLN A 99 1.99 0.06 -17.27
N SER A 100 1.95 -0.52 -16.06
CA SER A 100 2.65 0.10 -14.92
C SER A 100 4.16 0.00 -15.10
N VAL A 101 4.92 0.84 -14.40
CA VAL A 101 6.39 0.78 -14.45
C VAL A 101 6.90 -0.57 -13.92
N LEU A 102 6.26 -1.11 -12.88
CA LEU A 102 6.57 -2.44 -12.38
C LEU A 102 6.31 -3.54 -13.40
N GLY A 103 5.18 -3.46 -14.12
CA GLY A 103 4.86 -4.39 -15.20
C GLY A 103 5.92 -4.36 -16.30
N MET A 104 6.28 -3.16 -16.77
CA MET A 104 7.31 -2.98 -17.80
C MET A 104 8.70 -3.47 -17.35
N ALA A 105 9.11 -3.14 -16.12
CA ALA A 105 10.38 -3.61 -15.57
C ALA A 105 10.41 -5.14 -15.42
N THR A 106 9.29 -5.74 -15.03
CA THR A 106 9.15 -7.21 -14.93
C THR A 106 9.21 -7.87 -16.31
N GLU A 107 8.45 -7.35 -17.29
CA GLU A 107 8.40 -7.85 -18.66
C GLU A 107 9.77 -7.78 -19.34
N THR A 108 10.46 -6.65 -19.19
CA THR A 108 11.76 -6.40 -19.83
C THR A 108 12.96 -6.87 -19.00
N LYS A 109 12.74 -7.34 -17.76
CA LYS A 109 13.77 -7.76 -16.79
C LYS A 109 14.73 -6.64 -16.37
N ALA A 110 14.21 -5.42 -16.25
CA ALA A 110 14.96 -4.30 -15.68
C ALA A 110 15.18 -4.51 -14.17
N VAL A 111 16.38 -4.16 -13.68
CA VAL A 111 16.70 -4.17 -12.24
C VAL A 111 16.22 -2.90 -11.53
N ALA A 112 15.96 -1.84 -12.27
CA ALA A 112 15.31 -0.62 -11.81
C ALA A 112 14.60 0.05 -12.98
N GLY A 113 13.64 0.92 -12.69
CA GLY A 113 13.06 1.77 -13.70
C GLY A 113 12.14 2.83 -13.15
N VAL A 114 11.82 3.81 -14.00
CA VAL A 114 10.85 4.88 -13.72
C VAL A 114 9.89 5.07 -14.87
N ASN A 115 8.81 5.81 -14.65
CA ASN A 115 7.94 6.29 -15.72
C ASN A 115 8.69 7.27 -16.64
N GLY A 116 8.17 7.44 -17.86
CA GLY A 116 8.85 8.16 -18.92
C GLY A 116 8.20 9.47 -19.31
N ASP A 117 7.92 9.57 -20.59
CA ASP A 117 7.50 10.77 -21.30
C ASP A 117 6.05 11.19 -20.96
N PHE A 118 5.72 12.43 -21.31
CA PHE A 118 4.36 12.92 -21.33
C PHE A 118 3.55 12.24 -22.44
N TYR A 119 2.25 12.10 -22.21
CA TYR A 119 1.31 11.57 -23.20
C TYR A 119 -0.07 12.19 -23.01
N ASN A 120 -0.83 12.27 -24.09
CA ASN A 120 -2.21 12.72 -24.01
C ASN A 120 -3.08 11.61 -23.39
N THR A 121 -3.58 11.84 -22.16
CA THR A 121 -4.40 10.88 -21.42
C THR A 121 -5.80 10.70 -22.02
N GLN A 122 -6.26 11.64 -22.85
CA GLN A 122 -7.56 11.63 -23.52
C GLN A 122 -7.52 11.04 -24.94
N ALA A 123 -6.32 10.82 -25.49
CA ALA A 123 -6.12 10.23 -26.82
C ALA A 123 -5.67 8.76 -26.71
N GLU A 124 -4.97 8.24 -27.72
CA GLU A 124 -4.62 6.82 -27.82
C GLU A 124 -3.53 6.36 -26.83
N GLY A 125 -2.94 7.31 -26.08
CA GLY A 125 -1.89 7.04 -25.12
C GLY A 125 -0.57 6.68 -25.80
N VAL A 126 0.08 7.67 -26.39
CA VAL A 126 1.42 7.55 -27.00
C VAL A 126 2.35 8.69 -26.53
N PRO A 127 3.68 8.49 -26.54
CA PRO A 127 4.62 9.51 -26.10
C PRO A 127 4.56 10.78 -26.96
N MET A 128 4.54 11.93 -26.30
CA MET A 128 4.58 13.24 -26.95
C MET A 128 5.93 13.52 -27.59
N GLY A 129 7.03 13.18 -26.93
CA GLY A 129 8.41 13.30 -27.39
C GLY A 129 8.89 12.09 -28.22
N PRO A 130 10.17 12.08 -28.62
CA PRO A 130 10.74 10.96 -29.36
C PRO A 130 11.00 9.74 -28.49
N GLU A 131 11.08 8.58 -29.14
CA GLU A 131 11.53 7.35 -28.51
C GLU A 131 12.46 6.56 -29.43
N ILE A 132 13.61 6.18 -28.89
CA ILE A 132 14.47 5.11 -29.43
C ILE A 132 14.60 4.06 -28.33
N SER A 133 14.22 2.82 -28.62
CA SER A 133 14.36 1.68 -27.71
C SER A 133 15.17 0.60 -28.40
N ASN A 134 16.19 0.07 -27.71
CA ASN A 134 17.10 -0.95 -28.24
C ASN A 134 17.67 -0.58 -29.63
N GLY A 135 18.02 0.70 -29.81
CA GLY A 135 18.53 1.26 -31.07
C GLY A 135 17.51 1.45 -32.19
N GLN A 136 16.24 1.08 -32.00
CA GLN A 136 15.18 1.24 -32.98
C GLN A 136 14.42 2.55 -32.76
N LEU A 137 14.21 3.34 -33.82
CA LEU A 137 13.32 4.52 -33.76
C LEU A 137 11.87 4.05 -33.60
N MET A 138 11.29 4.36 -32.44
CA MET A 138 9.93 3.99 -32.07
C MET A 138 8.97 5.17 -32.24
N ALA A 139 9.37 6.41 -31.94
CA ALA A 139 8.56 7.61 -32.18
C ALA A 139 9.47 8.81 -32.47
N THR A 140 9.02 9.74 -33.32
CA THR A 140 9.80 10.94 -33.65
C THR A 140 9.56 12.08 -32.66
N PRO A 141 10.34 13.17 -32.66
CA PRO A 141 9.94 14.38 -31.94
C PRO A 141 8.65 14.98 -32.52
N PRO A 142 7.83 15.68 -31.72
CA PRO A 142 6.75 16.51 -32.24
C PRO A 142 7.33 17.82 -32.78
N TYR A 143 6.59 18.52 -33.63
CA TYR A 143 6.92 19.91 -33.99
C TYR A 143 6.42 20.89 -32.93
N LEU A 144 6.91 20.72 -31.70
CA LEU A 144 6.60 21.58 -30.54
C LEU A 144 7.91 22.14 -29.96
N PRO A 145 8.02 23.46 -29.74
CA PRO A 145 9.27 24.09 -29.33
C PRO A 145 9.65 23.74 -27.88
N GLY A 146 10.92 23.42 -27.60
CA GLY A 146 11.41 23.34 -26.23
C GLY A 146 11.17 22.00 -25.49
N PHE A 147 10.68 20.97 -26.17
CA PHE A 147 10.59 19.60 -25.64
C PHE A 147 11.99 18.93 -25.61
N TYR A 148 12.60 18.89 -24.43
CA TYR A 148 13.89 18.23 -24.25
C TYR A 148 13.78 16.70 -24.29
N SER A 149 14.83 16.06 -24.78
CA SER A 149 14.97 14.60 -24.79
C SER A 149 16.29 14.18 -24.15
N PHE A 150 16.29 13.00 -23.54
CA PHE A 150 17.49 12.35 -23.01
C PHE A 150 17.84 11.19 -23.93
N ALA A 151 19.10 11.09 -24.34
CA ALA A 151 19.60 10.01 -25.19
C ALA A 151 20.94 9.47 -24.70
N ILE A 152 21.27 8.24 -25.10
CA ILE A 152 22.59 7.64 -24.92
C ILE A 152 23.09 7.20 -26.29
N ASP A 153 24.26 7.71 -26.68
CA ASP A 153 24.87 7.35 -27.96
C ASP A 153 25.56 5.97 -27.96
N LYS A 154 26.10 5.57 -29.11
CA LYS A 154 26.83 4.30 -29.25
C LYS A 154 28.02 4.15 -28.29
N ASP A 155 28.60 5.25 -27.84
CA ASP A 155 29.79 5.32 -26.98
C ASP A 155 29.42 5.51 -25.49
N ASN A 156 28.15 5.31 -25.13
CA ASN A 156 27.58 5.52 -23.79
C ASN A 156 27.63 6.97 -23.30
N LYS A 157 27.70 7.96 -24.20
CA LYS A 157 27.63 9.37 -23.79
C LYS A 157 26.16 9.81 -23.63
N PRO A 158 25.79 10.34 -22.46
CA PRO A 158 24.46 10.88 -22.23
C PRO A 158 24.32 12.26 -22.90
N ILE A 159 23.15 12.51 -23.47
CA ILE A 159 22.80 13.75 -24.17
C ILE A 159 21.45 14.24 -23.65
N VAL A 160 21.37 15.50 -23.24
CA VAL A 160 20.11 16.20 -22.96
C VAL A 160 20.04 17.40 -23.90
N ASP A 161 19.19 17.32 -24.91
CA ASP A 161 19.10 18.34 -25.96
C ASP A 161 17.72 18.34 -26.64
N LEU A 162 17.53 19.32 -27.54
CA LEU A 162 16.35 19.45 -28.38
C LEU A 162 16.55 18.74 -29.72
N PHE A 163 15.56 17.97 -30.13
CA PHE A 163 15.56 17.24 -31.40
C PHE A 163 14.33 17.58 -32.22
N THR A 164 14.50 17.54 -33.54
CA THR A 164 13.44 17.74 -34.53
C THR A 164 13.40 16.56 -35.50
N PHE A 165 12.37 16.54 -36.34
CA PHE A 165 12.15 15.52 -37.35
C PHE A 165 12.13 16.14 -38.74
N LYS A 166 12.67 15.42 -39.72
CA LYS A 166 12.45 15.69 -41.15
C LYS A 166 12.21 14.37 -41.86
N GLY A 167 11.15 14.29 -42.65
CA GLY A 167 10.92 13.13 -43.50
C GLY A 167 9.99 13.42 -44.66
N SER A 168 9.94 12.49 -45.61
CA SER A 168 9.04 12.51 -46.76
C SER A 168 8.77 11.09 -47.29
N ILE A 169 7.62 10.94 -47.93
CA ILE A 169 7.29 9.76 -48.76
C ILE A 169 7.36 10.17 -50.22
N ALA A 170 8.21 9.50 -51.00
CA ALA A 170 8.28 9.65 -52.44
C ALA A 170 7.56 8.48 -53.13
N ALA A 171 6.66 8.82 -54.06
CA ALA A 171 6.01 7.89 -54.95
C ALA A 171 6.95 7.47 -56.09
N LYS A 172 6.56 6.43 -56.84
CA LYS A 172 7.32 5.90 -57.98
C LYS A 172 7.63 6.94 -59.06
N ASP A 173 6.76 7.92 -59.25
CA ASP A 173 6.95 9.01 -60.22
C ASP A 173 7.95 10.09 -59.75
N GLY A 174 8.49 9.96 -58.53
CA GLY A 174 9.43 10.89 -57.92
C GLY A 174 8.77 12.03 -57.15
N THR A 175 7.44 12.16 -57.18
CA THR A 175 6.71 13.16 -56.40
C THR A 175 6.78 12.80 -54.92
N ALA A 176 7.10 13.77 -54.08
CA ALA A 176 7.26 13.57 -52.64
C ALA A 176 6.33 14.46 -51.81
N TYR A 177 5.88 13.92 -50.67
CA TYR A 177 5.09 14.65 -49.67
C TYR A 177 5.77 14.58 -48.30
N PRO A 178 5.81 15.69 -47.53
CA PRO A 178 6.46 15.71 -46.22
C PRO A 178 5.73 14.81 -45.22
N LEU A 179 6.51 14.07 -44.42
CA LEU A 179 5.99 13.33 -43.27
C LEU A 179 5.88 14.26 -42.06
N GLY A 180 4.73 14.22 -41.38
CA GLY A 180 4.48 14.94 -40.14
C GLY A 180 5.09 14.26 -38.91
N GLY A 181 5.35 12.95 -38.96
CA GLY A 181 5.95 12.20 -37.87
C GLY A 181 5.72 10.69 -37.97
N ILE A 182 6.31 9.95 -37.04
CA ILE A 182 6.16 8.50 -36.89
C ILE A 182 5.55 8.20 -35.52
N ASN A 183 4.48 7.39 -35.50
CA ASN A 183 3.72 6.97 -34.33
C ASN A 183 3.27 8.14 -33.42
N LYS A 184 2.67 9.18 -34.03
CA LYS A 184 2.15 10.34 -33.31
C LYS A 184 0.63 10.35 -33.25
N THR A 185 0.13 10.73 -32.08
CA THR A 185 -1.24 11.22 -31.92
C THR A 185 -1.33 12.66 -32.41
N TYR A 186 -2.54 13.19 -32.47
CA TYR A 186 -2.82 14.55 -32.87
C TYR A 186 -2.37 15.52 -31.77
N TYR A 187 -1.83 16.64 -32.22
CA TYR A 187 -1.46 17.79 -31.40
C TYR A 187 -1.69 19.08 -32.20
N TRP A 188 -1.53 20.23 -31.54
CA TRP A 188 -1.65 21.55 -32.15
C TRP A 188 -0.28 22.21 -32.20
N PHE A 189 0.10 22.73 -33.36
CA PHE A 189 1.36 23.44 -33.51
C PHE A 189 1.37 24.70 -32.64
N GLU A 190 2.54 25.06 -32.13
CA GLU A 190 2.72 26.26 -31.32
C GLU A 190 3.62 27.26 -32.04
N PRO A 191 3.27 28.57 -32.06
CA PRO A 191 2.07 29.18 -31.46
C PRO A 191 0.85 29.22 -32.39
N SER A 192 0.92 28.64 -33.60
CA SER A 192 -0.12 28.84 -34.63
C SER A 192 -1.49 28.23 -34.27
N GLY A 193 -1.51 27.22 -33.40
CA GLY A 193 -2.73 26.51 -33.01
C GLY A 193 -3.31 25.64 -34.14
N GLU A 194 -2.55 25.40 -35.21
CA GLU A 194 -3.00 24.57 -36.33
C GLU A 194 -3.00 23.08 -35.92
N HIS A 195 -4.03 22.36 -36.34
CA HIS A 195 -4.18 20.94 -36.01
C HIS A 195 -3.24 20.08 -36.87
N SER A 196 -2.32 19.36 -36.22
CA SER A 196 -1.24 18.58 -36.88
C SER A 196 -1.70 17.57 -37.93
N MET A 197 -2.92 17.06 -37.79
CA MET A 197 -3.46 16.07 -38.73
C MET A 197 -4.07 16.68 -39.98
N VAL A 198 -4.28 18.00 -40.07
CA VAL A 198 -4.82 18.68 -41.26
C VAL A 198 -3.75 18.75 -42.34
N ASP A 199 -4.09 18.34 -43.57
CA ASP A 199 -3.14 18.20 -44.69
C ASP A 199 -1.91 17.30 -44.35
N GLY A 200 -2.03 16.45 -43.32
CA GLY A 200 -0.91 15.71 -42.74
C GLY A 200 -0.74 14.31 -43.33
N LEU A 201 0.52 13.87 -43.46
CA LEU A 201 0.90 12.49 -43.75
C LEU A 201 1.75 11.93 -42.60
N PHE A 202 1.24 10.92 -41.88
CA PHE A 202 1.93 10.32 -40.73
C PHE A 202 2.15 8.82 -40.94
N MET A 203 3.25 8.30 -40.40
CA MET A 203 3.59 6.88 -40.50
C MET A 203 3.33 6.16 -39.18
N TYR A 204 2.69 4.99 -39.25
CA TYR A 204 2.40 4.14 -38.10
C TYR A 204 3.00 2.76 -38.31
N THR A 205 3.78 2.31 -37.32
CA THR A 205 4.49 1.03 -37.31
C THR A 205 3.83 0.07 -36.32
N ASN A 206 4.37 -1.15 -36.17
CA ASN A 206 3.90 -2.11 -35.18
C ASN A 206 4.08 -1.65 -33.71
N ALA A 207 4.82 -0.57 -33.43
CA ALA A 207 4.86 0.07 -32.11
C ALA A 207 3.53 0.73 -31.72
N TRP A 208 2.69 1.05 -32.71
CA TRP A 208 1.31 1.50 -32.50
C TRP A 208 0.38 0.28 -32.41
N GLY A 209 0.08 -0.15 -31.19
CA GLY A 209 -0.62 -1.40 -30.89
C GLY A 209 -2.15 -1.38 -31.02
N GLN A 210 -2.72 -0.42 -31.76
CA GLN A 210 -4.16 -0.25 -32.00
C GLN A 210 -4.48 -0.09 -33.50
N VAL A 211 -5.74 -0.29 -33.88
CA VAL A 211 -6.21 -0.09 -35.27
C VAL A 211 -6.48 1.38 -35.59
N ASP A 212 -7.00 2.13 -34.62
CA ASP A 212 -7.29 3.54 -34.78
C ASP A 212 -6.01 4.38 -34.68
N ARG A 213 -5.86 5.39 -35.53
CA ARG A 213 -4.62 6.16 -35.71
C ARG A 213 -4.94 7.63 -35.66
N SER A 214 -4.68 8.26 -34.53
CA SER A 214 -4.76 9.72 -34.39
C SER A 214 -6.08 10.29 -34.92
N ASN A 215 -7.20 9.66 -34.57
CA ASN A 215 -8.50 10.01 -35.10
C ASN A 215 -9.35 10.68 -34.01
N ASP A 216 -9.42 12.00 -34.07
CA ASP A 216 -10.19 12.84 -33.16
C ASP A 216 -11.48 13.37 -33.78
N GLY A 217 -11.80 12.94 -35.01
CA GLY A 217 -12.97 13.38 -35.77
C GLY A 217 -12.80 14.71 -36.53
N VAL A 218 -11.63 15.37 -36.45
CA VAL A 218 -11.38 16.63 -37.19
C VAL A 218 -11.07 16.38 -38.67
N THR A 219 -10.49 15.22 -39.00
CA THR A 219 -10.05 14.86 -40.36
C THR A 219 -10.59 13.50 -40.79
N VAL A 220 -10.86 13.34 -42.09
CA VAL A 220 -11.20 12.04 -42.69
C VAL A 220 -9.91 11.35 -43.15
N PRO A 221 -9.55 10.18 -42.60
CA PRO A 221 -8.30 9.51 -42.95
C PRO A 221 -8.37 8.83 -44.33
N THR A 222 -7.25 8.81 -45.03
CA THR A 222 -6.96 7.88 -46.13
C THR A 222 -5.71 7.09 -45.75
N GLU A 223 -5.81 5.77 -45.67
CA GLU A 223 -4.72 4.92 -45.19
C GLU A 223 -4.07 4.09 -46.30
N VAL A 224 -2.74 3.92 -46.20
CA VAL A 224 -1.94 3.14 -47.16
C VAL A 224 -1.10 2.13 -46.41
N LEU A 225 -1.36 0.83 -46.61
CA LEU A 225 -0.52 -0.24 -46.09
C LEU A 225 0.67 -0.45 -47.01
N VAL A 226 1.86 -0.44 -46.44
CA VAL A 226 3.13 -0.65 -47.15
C VAL A 226 3.88 -1.79 -46.48
N GLN A 227 4.30 -2.78 -47.25
CA GLN A 227 5.16 -3.88 -46.78
C GLN A 227 6.34 -4.03 -47.73
N ASN A 228 7.54 -4.18 -47.19
CA ASN A 228 8.77 -4.30 -47.98
C ASN A 228 8.89 -3.18 -49.04
N ASN A 229 8.50 -1.95 -48.66
CA ASN A 229 8.43 -0.76 -49.52
C ASN A 229 7.46 -0.82 -50.70
N ILE A 230 6.53 -1.78 -50.74
CA ILE A 230 5.49 -1.89 -51.78
C ILE A 230 4.13 -1.54 -51.18
N VAL A 231 3.33 -0.74 -51.90
CA VAL A 231 1.94 -0.46 -51.53
C VAL A 231 1.11 -1.73 -51.67
N MET A 232 0.56 -2.21 -50.56
CA MET A 232 -0.25 -3.42 -50.51
C MET A 232 -1.75 -3.13 -50.58
N GLN A 233 -2.17 -2.04 -49.97
CA GLN A 233 -3.58 -1.64 -49.89
C GLN A 233 -3.70 -0.13 -49.72
N ILE A 234 -4.73 0.47 -50.34
CA ILE A 234 -5.14 1.85 -50.10
C ILE A 234 -6.60 1.83 -49.65
N ALA A 235 -6.91 2.48 -48.54
CA ALA A 235 -8.25 2.74 -48.04
C ALA A 235 -8.55 4.24 -48.19
N ASP A 236 -9.13 4.63 -49.33
CA ASP A 236 -9.51 6.03 -49.58
C ASP A 236 -10.71 6.44 -48.72
N ASN A 237 -10.57 7.57 -48.01
CA ASN A 237 -11.54 8.05 -47.01
C ASN A 237 -11.95 6.97 -45.99
N GLY A 238 -11.01 6.09 -45.63
CA GLY A 238 -11.22 5.00 -44.69
C GLY A 238 -9.93 4.58 -43.99
N ILE A 239 -10.08 3.61 -43.09
CA ILE A 239 -8.98 3.03 -42.32
C ILE A 239 -8.69 1.60 -42.77
N ILE A 240 -7.47 1.13 -42.50
CA ILE A 240 -7.07 -0.26 -42.63
C ILE A 240 -7.14 -0.91 -41.24
N ASN A 241 -8.11 -1.81 -41.08
CA ASN A 241 -8.46 -2.41 -39.78
C ASN A 241 -7.48 -3.53 -39.33
N MET A 242 -6.21 -3.18 -39.15
CA MET A 242 -5.16 -4.07 -38.63
C MET A 242 -4.06 -3.25 -37.96
N ILE A 243 -3.30 -3.82 -37.03
CA ILE A 243 -2.03 -3.23 -36.59
C ILE A 243 -1.01 -3.35 -37.74
N ALA A 244 -0.16 -2.34 -37.92
CA ALA A 244 0.88 -2.39 -38.94
C ALA A 244 1.79 -3.63 -38.73
N PRO A 245 2.12 -4.37 -39.81
CA PRO A 245 2.93 -5.57 -39.71
C PRO A 245 4.39 -5.24 -39.36
N LYS A 246 5.14 -6.22 -38.83
CA LYS A 246 6.54 -6.02 -38.42
C LYS A 246 7.47 -5.64 -39.58
N ASP A 247 7.14 -6.05 -40.80
CA ASP A 247 7.89 -5.79 -42.02
C ASP A 247 7.32 -4.62 -42.84
N GLY A 248 6.50 -3.77 -42.23
CA GLY A 248 5.80 -2.69 -42.90
C GLY A 248 5.31 -1.57 -42.00
N TYR A 249 4.51 -0.69 -42.59
CA TYR A 249 3.89 0.46 -41.92
C TYR A 249 2.58 0.84 -42.61
N ILE A 250 1.77 1.62 -41.91
CA ILE A 250 0.56 2.25 -42.45
C ILE A 250 0.79 3.75 -42.49
N LEU A 251 0.63 4.36 -43.66
CA LEU A 251 0.54 5.83 -43.78
C LEU A 251 -0.89 6.25 -43.53
N ARG A 252 -1.09 7.30 -42.73
CA ARG A 252 -2.36 8.00 -42.57
C ARG A 252 -2.24 9.37 -43.21
N ALA A 253 -3.09 9.64 -44.20
CA ALA A 253 -3.13 10.88 -44.94
C ALA A 253 -4.47 11.60 -44.72
N SER A 254 -4.48 12.93 -44.74
CA SER A 254 -5.71 13.73 -44.79
C SER A 254 -5.53 14.96 -45.68
N GLY A 255 -6.63 15.57 -46.13
CA GLY A 255 -6.60 16.81 -46.93
C GLY A 255 -5.67 16.69 -48.14
N LYS A 256 -4.74 17.63 -48.30
CA LYS A 256 -3.74 17.61 -49.39
C LYS A 256 -2.86 16.36 -49.40
N ALA A 257 -2.58 15.74 -48.26
CA ALA A 257 -1.86 14.48 -48.22
C ALA A 257 -2.68 13.32 -48.80
N ALA A 258 -4.00 13.31 -48.57
CA ALA A 258 -4.90 12.33 -49.19
C ALA A 258 -4.99 12.56 -50.71
N ASP A 259 -5.00 13.81 -51.16
CA ASP A 259 -4.93 14.14 -52.59
C ASP A 259 -3.62 13.66 -53.21
N PHE A 260 -2.50 13.80 -52.50
CA PHE A 260 -1.21 13.22 -52.91
C PHE A 260 -1.28 11.69 -53.07
N VAL A 261 -1.89 10.98 -52.11
CA VAL A 261 -2.10 9.52 -52.21
C VAL A 261 -2.91 9.18 -53.47
N ARG A 262 -4.05 9.86 -53.70
CA ARG A 262 -4.93 9.62 -54.85
C ARG A 262 -4.25 9.88 -56.19
N ALA A 263 -3.42 10.92 -56.27
CA ALA A 263 -2.76 11.32 -57.49
C ALA A 263 -1.53 10.47 -57.83
N HIS A 264 -0.79 10.00 -56.82
CA HIS A 264 0.57 9.48 -57.02
C HIS A 264 0.81 8.04 -56.53
N MET A 265 -0.10 7.42 -55.78
CA MET A 265 0.10 6.06 -55.24
C MET A 265 -0.85 5.03 -55.86
N LYS A 266 -0.33 3.82 -56.12
CA LYS A 266 -1.12 2.66 -56.58
C LYS A 266 -0.64 1.38 -55.90
N VAL A 267 -1.57 0.45 -55.70
CA VAL A 267 -1.25 -0.89 -55.19
C VAL A 267 -0.27 -1.60 -56.13
N GLY A 268 0.75 -2.23 -55.54
CA GLY A 268 1.85 -2.91 -56.24
C GLY A 268 3.04 -2.00 -56.59
N GLU A 269 2.95 -0.68 -56.36
CA GLU A 269 4.04 0.24 -56.66
C GLU A 269 4.96 0.47 -55.44
N PRO A 270 6.25 0.74 -55.67
CA PRO A 270 7.18 1.04 -54.60
C PRO A 270 6.98 2.45 -54.04
N LEU A 271 7.29 2.60 -52.75
CA LEU A 271 7.43 3.88 -52.06
C LEU A 271 8.83 3.99 -51.43
N ILE A 272 9.37 5.20 -51.40
CA ILE A 272 10.60 5.50 -50.68
C ILE A 272 10.26 6.37 -49.49
N ALA A 273 10.51 5.88 -48.28
CA ALA A 273 10.47 6.66 -47.07
C ALA A 273 11.87 7.16 -46.72
N ASP A 274 12.09 8.47 -46.77
CA ASP A 274 13.32 9.12 -46.34
C ASP A 274 13.01 9.97 -45.12
N TYR A 275 13.64 9.65 -43.98
CA TYR A 275 13.40 10.35 -42.74
C TYR A 275 14.56 10.25 -41.76
N GLN A 276 14.66 11.24 -40.89
CA GLN A 276 15.67 11.29 -39.84
C GLN A 276 15.24 12.18 -38.68
N VAL A 277 15.70 11.78 -37.48
CA VAL A 277 15.72 12.65 -36.29
C VAL A 277 17.03 13.45 -36.34
N LEU A 278 16.94 14.73 -36.05
CA LEU A 278 18.06 15.68 -36.13
C LEU A 278 18.12 16.52 -34.86
N PRO A 279 19.30 17.00 -34.44
CA PRO A 279 19.39 18.07 -33.45
C PRO A 279 18.62 19.30 -33.95
N GLN A 280 17.92 20.01 -33.06
CA GLN A 280 17.25 21.26 -33.42
C GLN A 280 18.26 22.38 -33.71
N ASP A 281 19.39 22.41 -32.98
CA ASP A 281 20.53 23.27 -33.32
C ASP A 281 21.42 22.59 -34.37
N PRO A 282 21.48 23.09 -35.61
CA PRO A 282 22.23 22.46 -36.70
C PRO A 282 23.75 22.48 -36.48
N ASN A 283 24.27 23.22 -35.50
CA ASN A 283 25.69 23.21 -35.16
C ASN A 283 26.08 21.99 -34.32
N LYS A 284 25.10 21.28 -33.73
CA LYS A 284 25.33 20.04 -33.00
C LYS A 284 25.54 18.89 -33.98
N LYS A 285 26.54 18.05 -33.69
CA LYS A 285 26.97 16.94 -34.56
C LYS A 285 26.56 15.56 -34.03
N TYR A 286 25.38 15.45 -33.44
CA TYR A 286 24.90 14.14 -33.00
C TYR A 286 24.49 13.29 -34.22
N ASP A 287 24.61 11.96 -34.08
CA ASP A 287 24.06 11.00 -35.04
C ASP A 287 22.99 10.13 -34.36
N PRO A 288 21.72 10.58 -34.35
CA PRO A 288 20.63 9.84 -33.70
C PRO A 288 20.42 8.42 -34.22
N LYS A 289 20.92 8.07 -35.42
CA LYS A 289 20.85 6.69 -35.94
C LYS A 289 21.72 5.71 -35.15
N THR A 290 22.69 6.22 -34.40
CA THR A 290 23.62 5.43 -33.57
C THR A 290 23.24 5.43 -32.09
N PHE A 291 22.15 6.10 -31.71
CA PHE A 291 21.72 6.13 -30.32
C PHE A 291 21.22 4.76 -29.89
N LYS A 292 21.64 4.34 -28.69
CA LYS A 292 21.16 3.11 -28.04
C LYS A 292 19.75 3.30 -27.51
N MET A 293 19.49 4.49 -26.96
CA MET A 293 18.18 4.88 -26.45
C MET A 293 17.96 6.39 -26.59
N MET A 294 16.69 6.78 -26.63
CA MET A 294 16.23 8.18 -26.56
C MET A 294 14.84 8.17 -25.94
N ILE A 295 14.57 9.09 -25.02
CA ILE A 295 13.24 9.30 -24.45
C ILE A 295 12.92 10.79 -24.39
N GLY A 296 11.68 11.13 -24.76
CA GLY A 296 11.11 12.45 -24.56
C GLY A 296 10.96 12.80 -23.08
N GLY A 297 11.03 14.10 -22.80
CA GLY A 297 10.64 14.68 -21.53
C GLY A 297 9.85 15.95 -21.78
N HIS A 298 10.07 16.98 -20.96
CA HIS A 298 9.43 18.27 -21.16
C HIS A 298 10.44 19.40 -21.22
N THR A 299 10.82 19.93 -20.05
CA THR A 299 11.67 21.11 -19.94
C THR A 299 13.04 20.75 -19.37
N ILE A 300 14.08 21.48 -19.78
CA ILE A 300 15.37 21.43 -19.10
C ILE A 300 15.22 21.95 -17.66
N LEU A 301 15.89 21.31 -16.72
CA LEU A 301 15.86 21.66 -15.30
C LEU A 301 17.21 22.18 -14.84
N VAL A 302 18.29 21.52 -15.26
CA VAL A 302 19.65 21.86 -14.86
C VAL A 302 20.49 21.96 -16.13
N ASP A 303 21.29 23.02 -16.22
CA ASP A 303 22.32 23.18 -17.24
C ASP A 303 23.58 23.75 -16.58
N GLU A 304 24.74 23.22 -16.97
CA GLU A 304 26.02 23.56 -16.37
C GLU A 304 26.06 23.54 -14.83
N GLY A 305 25.39 22.55 -14.22
CA GLY A 305 25.34 22.36 -12.76
C GLY A 305 24.54 23.43 -12.02
N LYS A 306 23.69 24.17 -12.73
CA LYS A 306 22.86 25.26 -12.18
C LYS A 306 21.42 25.11 -12.65
N PRO A 307 20.43 25.65 -11.90
CA PRO A 307 19.05 25.73 -12.39
C PRO A 307 19.01 26.45 -13.75
N ALA A 308 18.40 25.82 -14.74
CA ALA A 308 18.21 26.39 -16.08
C ALA A 308 16.90 27.19 -16.17
N GLU A 309 16.81 28.12 -17.12
CA GLU A 309 15.50 28.65 -17.52
C GLU A 309 14.69 27.54 -18.19
N PHE A 310 13.40 27.45 -17.84
CA PHE A 310 12.53 26.44 -18.42
C PHE A 310 12.36 26.70 -19.92
N SER A 311 12.60 25.68 -20.74
CA SER A 311 12.46 25.75 -22.20
C SER A 311 11.01 25.75 -22.67
N ARG A 312 10.06 25.46 -21.78
CA ARG A 312 8.60 25.47 -21.99
C ARG A 312 7.88 25.88 -20.72
N GLU A 313 6.61 26.27 -20.89
CA GLU A 313 5.68 26.65 -19.81
C GLU A 313 5.50 25.50 -18.80
N VAL A 314 5.53 25.81 -17.50
CA VAL A 314 5.49 24.79 -16.43
C VAL A 314 4.36 24.98 -15.41
N ASP A 315 3.59 26.06 -15.49
CA ASP A 315 2.47 26.30 -14.59
C ASP A 315 1.35 25.27 -14.81
N SER A 316 1.17 24.79 -16.05
CA SER A 316 0.29 23.65 -16.37
C SER A 316 0.71 22.34 -15.69
N LEU A 317 2.00 22.17 -15.38
CA LEU A 317 2.52 21.04 -14.60
C LEU A 317 2.29 21.19 -13.09
N CYS A 318 1.76 22.35 -12.69
CA CYS A 318 1.30 22.81 -11.37
C CYS A 318 2.21 22.48 -10.19
N CYS A 319 2.45 23.50 -9.37
CA CYS A 319 2.56 23.37 -7.90
C CYS A 319 3.52 22.27 -7.38
N THR A 320 3.33 21.82 -6.14
CA THR A 320 4.13 20.74 -5.52
C THR A 320 3.41 19.41 -5.72
N ARG A 321 4.03 18.47 -6.44
CA ARG A 321 3.48 17.14 -6.72
C ARG A 321 4.59 16.08 -6.69
N SER A 322 4.23 14.84 -6.97
CA SER A 322 5.24 13.82 -7.27
C SER A 322 5.96 14.18 -8.58
N ARG A 323 7.28 13.95 -8.67
CA ARG A 323 8.10 14.33 -9.81
C ARG A 323 9.02 13.20 -10.25
N THR A 324 9.31 13.14 -11.55
CA THR A 324 10.31 12.24 -12.15
C THR A 324 11.26 13.06 -13.01
N ALA A 325 12.57 12.79 -12.96
CA ALA A 325 13.57 13.52 -13.74
C ALA A 325 14.75 12.63 -14.14
N LEU A 326 15.46 13.05 -15.19
CA LEU A 326 16.71 12.45 -15.67
C LEU A 326 17.81 13.50 -15.77
N GLY A 327 19.06 13.06 -15.62
CA GLY A 327 20.21 13.91 -15.88
C GLY A 327 21.51 13.13 -15.89
N TYR A 328 22.63 13.84 -16.06
CA TYR A 328 23.96 13.24 -16.03
C TYR A 328 25.01 14.14 -15.36
N SER A 329 26.13 13.56 -14.95
CA SER A 329 27.25 14.22 -14.25
C SER A 329 28.11 15.07 -15.19
N GLN A 330 28.91 15.98 -14.64
CA GLN A 330 29.76 16.88 -15.42
C GLN A 330 30.75 16.14 -16.33
N ASP A 331 31.29 15.02 -15.86
CA ASP A 331 32.21 14.17 -16.62
C ASP A 331 31.51 13.20 -17.59
N GLN A 332 30.17 13.26 -17.67
CA GLN A 332 29.32 12.42 -18.54
C GLN A 332 29.41 10.92 -18.26
N LYS A 333 29.92 10.52 -17.09
CA LYS A 333 30.08 9.10 -16.72
C LYS A 333 28.91 8.55 -15.92
N THR A 334 28.13 9.39 -15.27
CA THR A 334 27.01 8.96 -14.41
C THR A 334 25.70 9.52 -14.95
N ALA A 335 24.71 8.65 -15.14
CA ALA A 335 23.32 9.06 -15.31
C ALA A 335 22.56 9.01 -13.98
N TYR A 336 21.61 9.93 -13.81
CA TYR A 336 20.75 10.06 -12.64
C TYR A 336 19.30 9.84 -13.04
N ILE A 337 18.62 8.94 -12.34
CA ILE A 337 17.18 8.72 -12.45
C ILE A 337 16.54 9.09 -11.12
N ILE A 338 15.62 10.05 -11.11
CA ILE A 338 15.18 10.71 -9.88
C ILE A 338 13.66 10.62 -9.76
N THR A 339 13.16 10.28 -8.57
CA THR A 339 11.76 10.50 -8.19
C THR A 339 11.63 11.25 -6.87
N ALA A 340 10.56 12.03 -6.71
CA ALA A 340 10.17 12.66 -5.45
C ALA A 340 8.67 12.45 -5.20
N ASP A 341 8.30 12.11 -3.96
CA ASP A 341 6.94 11.66 -3.63
C ASP A 341 6.03 12.77 -3.11
N TYR A 342 4.76 12.75 -3.50
CA TYR A 342 3.67 13.48 -2.85
C TYR A 342 2.67 12.49 -2.25
N SER A 343 3.02 11.89 -1.12
CA SER A 343 2.20 10.87 -0.47
C SER A 343 2.52 10.76 1.03
N GLY A 344 1.47 10.65 1.86
CA GLY A 344 1.59 10.62 3.32
C GLY A 344 2.32 11.87 3.86
N ASP A 345 3.45 11.63 4.54
CA ASP A 345 4.28 12.69 5.12
C ASP A 345 5.17 13.42 4.09
N SER A 346 5.32 12.87 2.88
CA SER A 346 6.08 13.49 1.79
C SER A 346 5.22 14.48 1.02
N LYS A 347 5.69 15.73 0.88
CA LYS A 347 4.88 16.85 0.32
C LYS A 347 5.27 17.29 -1.09
N GLY A 348 5.94 16.42 -1.85
CA GLY A 348 6.32 16.62 -3.25
C GLY A 348 7.23 17.82 -3.50
N LEU A 349 7.72 17.97 -4.73
CA LEU A 349 8.57 19.11 -5.13
C LEU A 349 7.84 19.98 -6.16
N SER A 350 8.01 21.29 -6.03
CA SER A 350 7.83 22.23 -7.14
C SER A 350 8.96 22.05 -8.16
N MET A 351 8.77 22.59 -9.37
CA MET A 351 9.80 22.53 -10.42
C MET A 351 11.11 23.18 -9.96
N THR A 352 11.06 24.33 -9.30
CA THR A 352 12.25 25.02 -8.78
C THR A 352 12.94 24.25 -7.65
N GLU A 353 12.19 23.61 -6.76
CA GLU A 353 12.80 22.74 -5.74
C GLU A 353 13.43 21.50 -6.38
N LEU A 354 12.83 20.92 -7.43
CA LEU A 354 13.41 19.82 -8.18
C LEU A 354 14.74 20.22 -8.85
N GLN A 355 14.85 21.42 -9.43
CA GLN A 355 16.13 21.93 -9.95
C GLN A 355 17.21 21.97 -8.87
N LYS A 356 16.88 22.52 -7.69
CA LYS A 356 17.81 22.60 -6.56
C LYS A 356 18.19 21.20 -6.04
N PHE A 357 17.23 20.29 -5.96
CA PHE A 357 17.46 18.89 -5.61
C PHE A 357 18.45 18.24 -6.58
N MET A 358 18.21 18.37 -7.89
CA MET A 358 19.05 17.80 -8.95
C MET A 358 20.49 18.34 -8.88
N VAL A 359 20.67 19.64 -8.66
CA VAL A 359 22.00 20.24 -8.45
C VAL A 359 22.68 19.66 -7.21
N GLN A 360 21.97 19.52 -6.07
CA GLN A 360 22.55 19.00 -4.84
C GLN A 360 22.93 17.51 -4.92
N VAL A 361 22.27 16.70 -5.74
CA VAL A 361 22.67 15.30 -5.97
C VAL A 361 23.76 15.13 -7.04
N GLY A 362 24.17 16.23 -7.70
CA GLY A 362 25.31 16.24 -8.63
C GLY A 362 24.95 16.21 -10.12
N VAL A 363 23.69 16.46 -10.48
CA VAL A 363 23.31 16.59 -11.90
C VAL A 363 23.96 17.83 -12.49
N TRP A 364 24.66 17.66 -13.62
CA TRP A 364 25.26 18.74 -14.41
C TRP A 364 24.32 19.24 -15.50
N LYS A 365 23.66 18.32 -16.21
CA LYS A 365 22.59 18.64 -17.15
C LYS A 365 21.45 17.65 -17.01
N GLY A 366 20.21 18.12 -16.98
CA GLY A 366 19.05 17.26 -16.75
C GLY A 366 17.72 17.91 -17.09
N MET A 367 16.70 17.07 -17.23
CA MET A 367 15.37 17.44 -17.71
C MET A 367 14.26 16.78 -16.89
N ASN A 368 13.06 17.35 -17.01
CA ASN A 368 11.85 16.84 -16.39
C ASN A 368 11.19 15.72 -17.22
N LEU A 369 10.67 14.70 -16.56
CA LEU A 369 9.78 13.67 -17.10
C LEU A 369 8.34 13.83 -16.58
N ASP A 370 7.41 12.96 -16.99
CA ASP A 370 6.04 13.01 -16.48
C ASP A 370 5.98 12.78 -14.96
N GLY A 371 5.04 13.44 -14.29
CA GLY A 371 4.94 13.52 -12.82
C GLY A 371 3.58 13.08 -12.26
N GLY A 372 3.28 13.52 -11.04
CA GLY A 372 2.00 13.24 -10.38
C GLY A 372 1.74 11.74 -10.19
N GLY A 373 0.54 11.27 -10.55
CA GLY A 373 0.16 9.86 -10.47
C GLY A 373 1.02 8.93 -11.35
N SER A 374 1.73 9.46 -12.35
CA SER A 374 2.66 8.68 -13.17
C SER A 374 3.96 8.36 -12.46
N THR A 375 4.37 9.16 -11.45
CA THR A 375 5.66 8.98 -10.75
C THR A 375 5.72 7.65 -10.02
N GLN A 376 6.50 6.74 -10.61
CA GLN A 376 6.80 5.41 -10.08
C GLN A 376 8.30 5.19 -10.24
N MET A 377 8.97 4.72 -9.20
CA MET A 377 10.28 4.12 -9.24
C MET A 377 10.15 2.69 -8.76
N VAL A 378 10.64 1.76 -9.57
CA VAL A 378 10.80 0.37 -9.20
C VAL A 378 12.28 0.04 -9.14
N ALA A 379 12.66 -0.83 -8.22
CA ALA A 379 14.00 -1.39 -8.16
C ALA A 379 13.92 -2.78 -7.56
N ARG A 380 14.89 -3.62 -7.93
CA ARG A 380 15.10 -4.95 -7.37
C ARG A 380 16.01 -4.80 -6.15
N PRO A 381 15.49 -4.97 -4.92
CA PRO A 381 16.32 -4.90 -3.72
C PRO A 381 17.44 -5.94 -3.76
N LEU A 382 18.51 -5.71 -3.02
CA LEU A 382 19.69 -6.56 -3.09
C LEU A 382 19.37 -7.99 -2.63
N GLY A 383 19.72 -8.97 -3.46
CA GLY A 383 19.42 -10.38 -3.24
C GLY A 383 17.98 -10.80 -3.58
N GLU A 384 17.13 -9.89 -4.06
CA GLU A 384 15.80 -10.23 -4.60
C GLU A 384 15.85 -10.52 -6.09
N THR A 385 14.95 -11.36 -6.58
CA THR A 385 14.87 -11.71 -8.01
C THR A 385 13.89 -10.84 -8.80
N LYS A 386 12.98 -10.14 -8.12
CA LYS A 386 11.92 -9.34 -8.73
C LYS A 386 12.05 -7.86 -8.33
N PRO A 387 11.80 -6.92 -9.26
CA PRO A 387 11.64 -5.53 -8.90
C PRO A 387 10.39 -5.34 -8.03
N VAL A 388 10.40 -4.31 -7.19
CA VAL A 388 9.26 -3.85 -6.40
C VAL A 388 9.12 -2.34 -6.53
N LEU A 389 7.93 -1.82 -6.26
CA LEU A 389 7.71 -0.38 -6.14
C LEU A 389 8.49 0.17 -4.92
N ILE A 390 9.32 1.19 -5.16
CA ILE A 390 10.21 1.77 -4.15
C ILE A 390 9.56 2.98 -3.48
N ASN A 391 8.86 3.78 -4.26
CA ASN A 391 8.32 5.06 -3.84
C ASN A 391 6.80 4.94 -3.57
N LYS A 392 6.23 5.88 -2.79
CA LYS A 392 4.79 5.89 -2.57
C LYS A 392 4.11 6.73 -3.65
N THR A 393 3.35 6.07 -4.52
CA THR A 393 2.55 6.74 -5.56
C THR A 393 1.55 7.72 -4.94
N GLU A 394 1.28 8.79 -5.66
CA GLU A 394 0.41 9.88 -5.21
C GLU A 394 -1.04 9.44 -4.91
N THR A 395 -1.57 8.52 -5.71
CA THR A 395 -2.95 8.00 -5.63
C THR A 395 -3.08 6.71 -4.81
N GLY A 396 -1.95 6.11 -4.42
CA GLY A 396 -1.90 4.75 -3.88
C GLY A 396 -2.10 3.64 -4.93
N LEU A 397 -2.13 3.98 -6.21
CA LEU A 397 -2.27 3.06 -7.33
C LEU A 397 -1.08 3.21 -8.30
N GLU A 398 -0.69 2.10 -8.92
CA GLU A 398 0.32 2.10 -9.99
C GLU A 398 -0.34 2.45 -11.33
N ARG A 399 -0.32 3.73 -11.69
CA ARG A 399 -0.86 4.22 -12.96
C ARG A 399 -0.23 3.50 -14.15
N LYS A 400 -1.05 3.10 -15.12
CA LYS A 400 -0.56 2.60 -16.41
C LYS A 400 -0.08 3.77 -17.27
N VAL A 401 1.19 3.74 -17.66
CA VAL A 401 1.86 4.75 -18.50
C VAL A 401 2.26 4.16 -19.85
N VAL A 402 2.69 5.00 -20.79
CA VAL A 402 2.99 4.61 -22.17
C VAL A 402 4.42 4.12 -22.35
N ASN A 403 5.36 4.64 -21.57
CA ASN A 403 6.76 4.27 -21.58
C ASN A 403 7.46 4.61 -20.24
N GLY A 404 8.72 4.23 -20.13
CA GLY A 404 9.57 4.43 -18.96
C GLY A 404 11.05 4.25 -19.28
N VAL A 405 11.91 4.52 -18.31
CA VAL A 405 13.37 4.25 -18.44
C VAL A 405 13.74 3.11 -17.52
N GLY A 406 14.34 2.07 -18.08
CA GLY A 406 14.82 0.88 -17.36
C GLY A 406 16.34 0.86 -17.24
N VAL A 407 16.82 0.26 -16.14
CA VAL A 407 18.23 -0.08 -15.90
C VAL A 407 18.34 -1.60 -15.96
N TYR A 408 19.29 -2.12 -16.72
CA TYR A 408 19.45 -3.55 -16.98
C TYR A 408 20.83 -4.03 -16.55
N SER A 409 20.87 -5.16 -15.84
CA SER A 409 22.12 -5.86 -15.56
C SER A 409 22.55 -6.66 -16.79
N LEU A 410 23.78 -6.41 -17.24
CA LEU A 410 24.52 -7.22 -18.21
C LEU A 410 25.60 -8.07 -17.52
N ALA A 411 25.71 -7.97 -16.19
CA ALA A 411 26.71 -8.69 -15.43
C ALA A 411 26.58 -10.21 -15.60
N PRO A 412 27.69 -10.95 -15.72
CA PRO A 412 27.65 -12.40 -15.66
C PRO A 412 27.24 -12.85 -14.26
N LYS A 413 26.85 -14.12 -14.13
CA LYS A 413 26.68 -14.75 -12.82
C LYS A 413 28.06 -14.93 -12.18
N GLY A 414 28.18 -14.55 -10.92
CA GLY A 414 29.40 -14.70 -10.12
C GLY A 414 29.22 -15.63 -8.93
N ASP A 415 30.26 -15.71 -8.10
CA ASP A 415 30.25 -16.45 -6.84
C ASP A 415 29.48 -15.69 -5.76
N VAL A 416 28.89 -16.44 -4.81
CA VAL A 416 28.19 -15.87 -3.66
C VAL A 416 29.12 -14.96 -2.86
N LYS A 417 28.77 -13.67 -2.80
CA LYS A 417 29.49 -12.63 -2.06
C LYS A 417 28.87 -12.37 -0.70
N GLY A 418 27.54 -12.34 -0.62
CA GLY A 418 26.84 -11.99 0.61
C GLY A 418 25.52 -12.72 0.79
N LEU A 419 25.13 -12.84 2.06
CA LEU A 419 23.89 -13.47 2.50
C LEU A 419 23.11 -12.51 3.39
N PHE A 420 21.79 -12.56 3.32
CA PHE A 420 20.88 -11.90 4.26
C PHE A 420 20.00 -12.96 4.91
N ILE A 421 20.29 -13.29 6.17
CA ILE A 421 19.43 -14.20 6.92
C ILE A 421 18.14 -13.47 7.29
N GLN A 422 17.02 -14.17 7.12
CA GLN A 422 15.71 -13.73 7.55
C GLN A 422 15.29 -14.59 8.74
N THR A 423 15.15 -13.96 9.91
CA THR A 423 14.79 -14.63 11.16
C THR A 423 13.64 -13.93 11.86
N PRO A 424 12.80 -14.66 12.61
CA PRO A 424 11.88 -14.05 13.54
C PRO A 424 12.64 -13.47 14.74
N ASN A 425 12.19 -12.32 15.26
CA ASN A 425 12.81 -11.65 16.42
C ASN A 425 12.64 -12.40 17.75
N VAL A 426 11.72 -13.37 17.80
CA VAL A 426 11.40 -14.22 18.94
C VAL A 426 11.08 -15.62 18.43
N LEU A 427 11.60 -16.66 19.05
CA LEU A 427 11.22 -18.06 18.87
C LEU A 427 10.77 -18.68 20.19
N PHE A 428 9.97 -19.73 20.10
CA PHE A 428 9.52 -20.52 21.23
C PHE A 428 10.37 -21.80 21.36
N VAL A 429 10.57 -22.28 22.58
CA VAL A 429 11.27 -23.55 22.82
C VAL A 429 10.52 -24.68 22.12
N GLY A 430 11.23 -25.50 21.35
CA GLY A 430 10.66 -26.58 20.54
C GLY A 430 10.01 -26.14 19.23
N GLU A 431 9.99 -24.83 18.91
CA GLU A 431 9.52 -24.34 17.62
C GLU A 431 10.40 -24.84 16.48
N GLN A 432 9.81 -25.44 15.45
CA GLN A 432 10.51 -25.75 14.21
C GLN A 432 10.41 -24.55 13.26
N ALA A 433 11.44 -23.73 13.27
CA ALA A 433 11.48 -22.49 12.50
C ALA A 433 12.35 -22.66 11.25
N PRO A 434 11.77 -22.79 10.05
CA PRO A 434 12.56 -22.70 8.81
C PRO A 434 13.14 -21.29 8.72
N LEU A 435 14.47 -21.21 8.72
CA LEU A 435 15.16 -19.95 8.47
C LEU A 435 15.45 -19.85 6.98
N SER A 436 15.20 -18.68 6.40
CA SER A 436 15.54 -18.40 5.01
C SER A 436 16.70 -17.43 4.95
N PHE A 437 17.34 -17.39 3.78
CA PHE A 437 18.28 -16.35 3.46
C PHE A 437 18.04 -15.89 2.02
N LYS A 438 18.52 -14.69 1.71
CA LYS A 438 18.75 -14.23 0.34
C LYS A 438 20.24 -14.19 0.08
N ALA A 439 20.63 -14.33 -1.17
CA ALA A 439 22.03 -14.34 -1.58
C ALA A 439 22.24 -13.43 -2.78
N TYR A 440 23.43 -12.83 -2.85
CA TYR A 440 23.87 -12.08 -4.02
C TYR A 440 25.34 -12.37 -4.33
N ASP A 441 25.68 -12.25 -5.62
CA ASP A 441 27.02 -12.54 -6.13
C ASP A 441 27.96 -11.31 -6.09
N GLU A 442 29.19 -11.48 -6.59
CA GLU A 442 30.19 -10.39 -6.66
C GLU A 442 29.76 -9.19 -7.52
N TYR A 443 28.81 -9.38 -8.43
CA TYR A 443 28.21 -8.35 -9.27
C TYR A 443 26.86 -7.84 -8.75
N TYR A 444 26.47 -8.25 -7.53
CA TYR A 444 25.18 -7.91 -6.91
C TYR A 444 23.97 -8.47 -7.66
N ASN A 445 24.14 -9.49 -8.50
CA ASN A 445 22.99 -10.25 -9.00
C ASN A 445 22.43 -11.13 -7.88
N PRO A 446 21.11 -11.34 -7.82
CA PRO A 446 20.52 -12.33 -6.92
C PRO A 446 20.98 -13.73 -7.32
N VAL A 447 21.28 -14.54 -6.31
CA VAL A 447 21.55 -15.96 -6.48
C VAL A 447 20.33 -16.72 -5.98
N GLU A 448 19.74 -17.53 -6.85
CA GLU A 448 18.60 -18.39 -6.49
C GLU A 448 18.99 -19.28 -5.31
N THR A 449 18.16 -19.29 -4.26
CA THR A 449 18.51 -19.90 -2.97
C THR A 449 18.63 -21.42 -3.05
N ASP A 450 17.91 -22.07 -3.98
CA ASP A 450 18.03 -23.50 -4.29
C ASP A 450 19.40 -23.89 -4.85
N LYS A 451 20.16 -22.91 -5.37
CA LYS A 451 21.53 -23.09 -5.88
C LYS A 451 22.59 -22.74 -4.84
N VAL A 452 22.19 -22.34 -3.63
CA VAL A 452 23.10 -21.96 -2.56
C VAL A 452 23.03 -22.98 -1.44
N THR A 453 24.11 -23.74 -1.25
CA THR A 453 24.24 -24.68 -0.12
C THR A 453 24.78 -23.94 1.09
N ALA A 454 23.88 -23.35 1.89
CA ALA A 454 24.25 -22.68 3.13
C ALA A 454 24.46 -23.67 4.28
N GLN A 455 25.54 -23.48 5.02
CA GLN A 455 25.81 -24.15 6.28
C GLN A 455 25.24 -23.32 7.43
N TRP A 456 24.39 -23.93 8.25
CA TRP A 456 23.75 -23.28 9.39
C TRP A 456 24.37 -23.74 10.70
N THR A 457 24.66 -22.78 11.58
CA THR A 457 25.17 -23.04 12.92
C THR A 457 24.46 -22.17 13.96
N VAL A 458 24.51 -22.62 15.21
CA VAL A 458 24.02 -21.87 16.36
C VAL A 458 25.07 -21.92 17.46
N ALA A 459 25.29 -20.79 18.14
CA ALA A 459 26.18 -20.72 19.30
C ALA A 459 25.59 -21.41 20.55
N ASP A 460 26.46 -21.76 21.50
CA ASP A 460 26.14 -22.14 22.88
C ASP A 460 25.16 -23.32 23.06
N ASN A 461 25.04 -24.18 22.04
CA ASN A 461 24.10 -25.30 21.99
C ASN A 461 22.66 -24.84 22.31
N MET A 462 22.25 -23.68 21.78
CA MET A 462 20.90 -23.12 21.99
C MET A 462 19.79 -23.91 21.27
N GLY A 463 20.16 -24.78 20.33
CA GLY A 463 19.24 -25.63 19.60
C GLY A 463 19.96 -26.49 18.59
N THR A 464 19.22 -27.06 17.66
CA THR A 464 19.76 -27.86 16.56
C THR A 464 19.21 -27.38 15.23
N PHE A 465 20.01 -27.58 14.18
CA PHE A 465 19.57 -27.42 12.81
C PHE A 465 19.35 -28.78 12.17
N LYS A 466 18.24 -28.91 11.44
CA LYS A 466 18.09 -29.91 10.40
C LYS A 466 17.93 -29.13 9.09
N ASP A 467 18.94 -29.19 8.24
CA ASP A 467 19.07 -28.32 7.07
C ASP A 467 18.97 -26.84 7.49
N ASN A 468 17.95 -26.12 7.03
CA ASN A 468 17.67 -24.73 7.40
C ASN A 468 16.62 -24.58 8.52
N VAL A 469 16.11 -25.67 9.08
CA VAL A 469 15.09 -25.64 10.14
C VAL A 469 15.78 -25.61 11.50
N PHE A 470 15.67 -24.47 12.18
CA PHE A 470 16.18 -24.29 13.53
C PHE A 470 15.14 -24.75 14.56
N THR A 471 15.54 -25.61 15.49
CA THR A 471 14.73 -26.02 16.66
C THR A 471 15.45 -25.61 17.95
N PRO A 472 15.00 -24.53 18.62
CA PRO A 472 15.56 -24.12 19.89
C PRO A 472 15.28 -25.14 20.99
N ALA A 473 16.30 -25.50 21.76
CA ALA A 473 16.18 -26.51 22.83
C ALA A 473 16.00 -25.87 24.22
N LYS A 474 16.40 -24.61 24.40
CA LYS A 474 16.35 -23.90 25.69
C LYS A 474 16.13 -22.41 25.48
N ALA A 475 15.53 -21.76 26.48
CA ALA A 475 15.29 -20.32 26.46
C ALA A 475 16.59 -19.51 26.66
N GLY A 476 16.67 -18.31 26.10
CA GLY A 476 17.86 -17.45 26.09
C GLY A 476 18.02 -16.71 24.76
N THR A 477 19.23 -16.25 24.44
CA THR A 477 19.52 -15.65 23.12
C THR A 477 20.25 -16.66 22.25
N ALA A 478 19.69 -17.01 21.09
CA ALA A 478 20.31 -17.87 20.11
C ALA A 478 20.93 -17.04 18.99
N LYS A 479 22.27 -17.05 18.88
CA LYS A 479 22.99 -16.47 17.76
C LYS A 479 23.09 -17.51 16.64
N VAL A 480 22.33 -17.31 15.56
CA VAL A 480 22.33 -18.19 14.38
C VAL A 480 23.21 -17.60 13.28
N THR A 481 23.92 -18.45 12.56
CA THR A 481 24.82 -18.05 11.47
C THR A 481 24.55 -18.93 10.25
N ALA A 482 24.50 -18.29 9.07
CA ALA A 482 24.48 -18.97 7.78
C ALA A 482 25.73 -18.56 6.99
N SER A 483 26.40 -19.53 6.39
CA SER A 483 27.57 -19.29 5.54
C SER A 483 27.50 -20.09 4.24
N SER A 484 27.91 -19.46 3.14
CA SER A 484 28.05 -20.10 1.82
C SER A 484 29.07 -19.32 0.98
N GLY A 485 30.13 -19.98 0.52
CA GLY A 485 31.23 -19.31 -0.17
C GLY A 485 31.88 -18.23 0.70
N LYS A 486 31.97 -16.99 0.19
CA LYS A 486 32.44 -15.82 0.97
C LYS A 486 31.32 -15.16 1.79
N GLY A 487 30.06 -15.49 1.49
CA GLY A 487 28.91 -14.92 2.16
C GLY A 487 28.74 -15.50 3.56
N THR A 488 28.70 -14.64 4.57
CA THR A 488 28.36 -15.01 5.96
C THR A 488 27.41 -13.97 6.51
N SER A 489 26.41 -14.42 7.26
CA SER A 489 25.46 -13.56 7.96
C SER A 489 25.13 -14.16 9.32
N SER A 490 24.78 -13.33 10.30
CA SER A 490 24.39 -13.80 11.63
C SER A 490 23.27 -12.94 12.19
N ALA A 491 22.41 -13.54 13.00
CA ALA A 491 21.30 -12.87 13.67
C ALA A 491 21.11 -13.42 15.07
N ASP A 492 20.73 -12.54 16.00
CA ASP A 492 20.35 -12.91 17.36
C ASP A 492 18.84 -13.11 17.45
N ILE A 493 18.41 -14.25 18.00
CA ILE A 493 17.02 -14.60 18.19
C ILE A 493 16.74 -14.79 19.68
N GLU A 494 15.72 -14.12 20.21
CA GLU A 494 15.25 -14.37 21.57
C GLU A 494 14.43 -15.66 21.61
N VAL A 495 14.86 -16.65 22.40
CA VAL A 495 14.16 -17.92 22.60
C VAL A 495 13.43 -17.89 23.95
N VAL A 496 12.13 -18.19 23.94
CA VAL A 496 11.22 -17.93 25.06
C VAL A 496 10.59 -19.23 25.57
N GLY A 497 10.74 -19.52 26.86
CA GLY A 497 9.97 -20.52 27.59
C GLY A 497 9.10 -19.87 28.69
N ARG A 498 8.47 -20.67 29.55
CA ARG A 498 7.57 -20.24 30.64
C ARG A 498 8.14 -19.10 31.49
N ASN A 499 9.44 -19.18 31.79
CA ASN A 499 10.11 -18.25 32.71
C ASN A 499 10.44 -16.89 32.06
N GLN A 500 10.44 -16.81 30.73
CA GLN A 500 10.64 -15.59 29.96
C GLN A 500 9.31 -14.88 29.66
N LEU A 501 8.17 -15.48 30.01
CA LEU A 501 6.84 -14.88 29.81
C LEU A 501 6.39 -14.04 31.00
N THR A 502 5.82 -12.88 30.69
CA THR A 502 5.04 -12.03 31.59
C THR A 502 3.54 -12.19 31.33
N GLY A 503 3.16 -12.50 30.08
CA GLY A 503 1.78 -12.60 29.66
C GLY A 503 1.52 -13.61 28.55
N LEU A 504 0.29 -14.11 28.52
CA LEU A 504 -0.29 -14.93 27.47
C LEU A 504 -1.75 -14.51 27.26
N LYS A 505 -2.17 -14.29 26.03
CA LYS A 505 -3.54 -13.86 25.71
C LYS A 505 -4.05 -14.58 24.47
N ILE A 506 -5.28 -15.08 24.54
CA ILE A 506 -6.03 -15.48 23.36
C ILE A 506 -6.63 -14.21 22.75
N ALA A 507 -6.25 -13.86 21.53
CA ALA A 507 -6.73 -12.67 20.84
C ALA A 507 -8.16 -12.87 20.33
N ALA A 508 -9.14 -12.75 21.24
CA ALA A 508 -10.55 -13.05 20.99
C ALA A 508 -11.54 -12.09 21.66
N ASP A 509 -11.08 -10.91 22.10
CA ASP A 509 -11.87 -9.99 22.96
C ASP A 509 -13.23 -9.58 22.36
N ASN A 510 -13.28 -9.53 21.03
CA ASN A 510 -14.44 -9.14 20.25
C ASN A 510 -15.17 -10.33 19.63
N LEU A 511 -14.78 -11.59 19.85
CA LEU A 511 -15.47 -12.68 19.15
C LEU A 511 -16.88 -12.93 19.72
N ALA A 512 -17.78 -13.33 18.81
CA ALA A 512 -19.05 -13.95 19.13
C ALA A 512 -19.20 -15.19 18.22
N LEU A 513 -19.39 -16.37 18.82
CA LEU A 513 -19.35 -17.66 18.11
C LEU A 513 -20.71 -18.02 17.51
N THR A 514 -20.71 -18.56 16.30
CA THR A 514 -21.88 -19.09 15.59
C THR A 514 -21.65 -20.55 15.23
N GLU A 515 -22.72 -21.34 15.20
CA GLU A 515 -22.62 -22.77 14.89
C GLU A 515 -22.17 -22.99 13.44
N GLY A 516 -21.30 -23.98 13.20
CA GLY A 516 -20.77 -24.29 11.88
C GLY A 516 -19.61 -23.39 11.44
N ASP A 517 -19.43 -22.23 12.09
CA ASP A 517 -18.35 -21.30 11.75
C ASP A 517 -17.00 -21.70 12.37
N SER A 518 -15.95 -21.13 11.79
CA SER A 518 -14.56 -21.36 12.21
C SER A 518 -13.86 -20.05 12.55
N TYR A 519 -13.11 -20.03 13.65
CA TYR A 519 -12.47 -18.84 14.19
C TYR A 519 -10.99 -19.08 14.40
N LYS A 520 -10.15 -18.20 13.85
CA LYS A 520 -8.74 -18.18 14.22
C LYS A 520 -8.61 -17.67 15.66
N LEU A 521 -7.78 -18.36 16.44
CA LEU A 521 -7.50 -18.03 17.83
C LEU A 521 -5.98 -17.81 18.02
N PRO A 522 -5.44 -16.68 17.55
CA PRO A 522 -4.04 -16.33 17.80
C PRO A 522 -3.78 -16.29 19.30
N VAL A 523 -2.74 -16.99 19.75
CA VAL A 523 -2.27 -16.91 21.13
C VAL A 523 -1.02 -16.06 21.15
N VAL A 524 -1.12 -14.89 21.75
CA VAL A 524 -0.03 -13.93 21.81
C VAL A 524 0.67 -14.06 23.17
N ALA A 525 1.96 -14.35 23.13
CA ALA A 525 2.84 -14.29 24.28
C ALA A 525 3.45 -12.89 24.40
N THR A 526 3.57 -12.39 25.63
CA THR A 526 4.36 -11.21 25.98
C THR A 526 5.55 -11.63 26.83
N THR A 527 6.74 -11.24 26.40
CA THR A 527 8.00 -11.62 27.03
C THR A 527 8.43 -10.59 28.09
N LYS A 528 9.38 -10.97 28.95
CA LYS A 528 10.04 -10.08 29.90
C LYS A 528 10.84 -8.95 29.22
N SER A 529 11.25 -9.13 27.96
CA SER A 529 11.90 -8.08 27.17
C SER A 529 10.91 -7.04 26.61
N GLY A 530 9.60 -7.24 26.82
CA GLY A 530 8.54 -6.37 26.32
C GLY A 530 8.10 -6.69 24.88
N LYS A 531 8.71 -7.69 24.23
CA LYS A 531 8.28 -8.15 22.90
C LYS A 531 7.00 -8.97 23.01
N SER A 532 6.22 -8.98 21.94
CA SER A 532 5.07 -9.87 21.80
C SER A 532 5.10 -10.60 20.46
N ARG A 533 4.73 -11.88 20.45
CA ARG A 533 4.64 -12.71 19.24
C ARG A 533 3.54 -13.75 19.41
N GLU A 534 2.87 -14.05 18.31
CA GLU A 534 1.96 -15.20 18.24
C GLU A 534 2.75 -16.52 18.36
N ILE A 535 2.27 -17.41 19.22
CA ILE A 535 2.83 -18.74 19.40
C ILE A 535 2.35 -19.64 18.25
N PRO A 536 3.25 -20.38 17.58
CA PRO A 536 2.86 -21.39 16.61
C PRO A 536 1.81 -22.34 17.20
N ALA A 537 0.72 -22.57 16.47
CA ALA A 537 -0.40 -23.35 16.96
C ALA A 537 -0.02 -24.77 17.41
N SER A 538 1.00 -25.38 16.80
CA SER A 538 1.51 -26.71 17.15
C SER A 538 2.13 -26.79 18.55
N LEU A 539 2.49 -25.65 19.15
CA LEU A 539 3.05 -25.57 20.50
C LEU A 539 1.99 -25.20 21.54
N VAL A 540 0.77 -24.86 21.12
CA VAL A 540 -0.32 -24.46 22.01
C VAL A 540 -1.21 -25.66 22.29
N GLN A 541 -1.41 -25.94 23.58
CA GLN A 541 -2.36 -26.93 24.05
C GLN A 541 -3.69 -26.24 24.36
N TRP A 542 -4.78 -26.81 23.85
CA TRP A 542 -6.12 -26.23 23.96
C TRP A 542 -7.07 -27.08 24.82
N GLU A 543 -7.96 -26.40 25.50
CA GLU A 543 -9.13 -26.97 26.16
C GLU A 543 -10.34 -26.09 25.84
N VAL A 544 -11.42 -26.70 25.35
CA VAL A 544 -12.68 -26.04 24.98
C VAL A 544 -13.77 -26.53 25.91
N LEU A 545 -14.44 -25.61 26.60
CA LEU A 545 -15.52 -25.90 27.54
C LEU A 545 -16.79 -25.16 27.13
N GLY A 546 -17.94 -25.78 27.40
CA GLY A 546 -19.28 -25.21 27.15
C GLY A 546 -19.88 -25.58 25.78
N ILE A 547 -19.07 -25.76 24.74
CA ILE A 547 -19.53 -26.13 23.39
C ILE A 547 -18.88 -27.42 22.90
N GLN A 548 -19.43 -28.01 21.84
CA GLN A 548 -18.75 -29.05 21.09
C GLN A 548 -17.94 -28.40 19.98
N GLY A 549 -16.64 -28.27 20.18
CA GLY A 549 -15.72 -27.71 19.21
C GLY A 549 -14.30 -28.21 19.43
N GLU A 550 -13.47 -28.07 18.42
CA GLU A 550 -12.05 -28.45 18.48
C GLU A 550 -11.20 -27.31 17.95
N VAL A 551 -10.03 -27.12 18.57
CA VAL A 551 -9.02 -26.21 18.05
C VAL A 551 -7.93 -27.04 17.39
N LYS A 552 -7.80 -26.92 16.08
CA LYS A 552 -6.76 -27.56 15.29
C LYS A 552 -6.04 -26.49 14.49
N ASP A 553 -4.71 -26.51 14.50
CA ASP A 553 -3.87 -25.55 13.78
C ASP A 553 -4.27 -24.08 14.08
N GLY A 554 -4.64 -23.80 15.33
CA GLY A 554 -5.00 -22.47 15.81
C GLY A 554 -6.40 -22.01 15.39
N THR A 555 -7.21 -22.88 14.78
CA THR A 555 -8.58 -22.57 14.36
C THR A 555 -9.57 -23.39 15.18
N LEU A 556 -10.47 -22.71 15.88
CA LEU A 556 -11.64 -23.31 16.51
C LEU A 556 -12.70 -23.59 15.45
N THR A 557 -13.11 -24.85 15.33
CA THR A 557 -14.31 -25.23 14.57
C THR A 557 -15.45 -25.49 15.55
N VAL A 558 -16.54 -24.72 15.43
CA VAL A 558 -17.72 -24.88 16.27
C VAL A 558 -18.65 -25.93 15.64
N LYS A 559 -18.62 -27.16 16.14
CA LYS A 559 -19.46 -28.26 15.62
C LYS A 559 -20.90 -28.16 16.10
N SER A 560 -21.08 -27.84 17.39
CA SER A 560 -22.39 -27.57 17.96
C SER A 560 -22.27 -26.65 19.16
N LEU A 561 -23.21 -25.71 19.27
CA LEU A 561 -23.33 -24.82 20.41
C LEU A 561 -23.89 -25.53 21.65
N ALA A 562 -24.48 -26.71 21.49
CA ALA A 562 -25.04 -27.53 22.58
C ALA A 562 -26.00 -26.77 23.53
N GLY A 563 -26.68 -25.74 23.03
CA GLY A 563 -27.56 -24.87 23.82
C GLY A 563 -26.85 -23.88 24.76
N SER A 564 -25.52 -23.78 24.68
CA SER A 564 -24.72 -22.88 25.50
C SER A 564 -24.80 -21.44 25.02
N SER A 565 -24.69 -20.50 25.96
CA SER A 565 -24.62 -19.05 25.70
C SER A 565 -23.20 -18.51 25.62
N SER A 566 -22.19 -19.31 25.98
CA SER A 566 -20.78 -19.00 25.82
C SER A 566 -19.90 -20.25 25.76
N ALA A 567 -18.66 -20.08 25.30
CA ALA A 567 -17.58 -21.06 25.36
C ALA A 567 -16.42 -20.50 26.19
N GLN A 568 -15.78 -21.34 27.01
CA GLN A 568 -14.51 -21.01 27.64
C GLN A 568 -13.38 -21.70 26.89
N LEU A 569 -12.35 -20.94 26.56
CA LEU A 569 -11.18 -21.44 25.84
C LEU A 569 -9.96 -21.24 26.73
N ILE A 570 -9.24 -22.33 26.99
CA ILE A 570 -7.97 -22.29 27.73
C ILE A 570 -6.84 -22.68 26.79
N ALA A 571 -5.86 -21.79 26.66
CA ALA A 571 -4.64 -22.02 25.90
C ALA A 571 -3.45 -22.16 26.84
N ARG A 572 -2.54 -23.09 26.55
CA ARG A 572 -1.31 -23.32 27.33
C ARG A 572 -0.10 -23.43 26.42
N TYR A 573 0.98 -22.77 26.78
CA TYR A 573 2.31 -22.93 26.15
C TYR A 573 3.36 -23.10 27.23
N ASP A 574 4.15 -24.17 27.15
CA ASP A 574 5.15 -24.54 28.15
C ASP A 574 4.57 -24.50 29.58
N GLY A 575 3.28 -24.88 29.73
CA GLY A 575 2.48 -24.81 30.96
C GLY A 575 2.15 -23.41 31.50
N PHE A 576 2.50 -22.33 30.79
CA PHE A 576 1.94 -20.99 31.01
C PHE A 576 0.54 -20.93 30.39
N SER A 577 -0.49 -20.63 31.18
CA SER A 577 -1.90 -20.74 30.77
C SER A 577 -2.61 -19.40 30.65
N THR A 578 -3.65 -19.33 29.82
CA THR A 578 -4.59 -18.20 29.77
C THR A 578 -5.99 -18.71 29.45
N ILE A 579 -7.01 -17.97 29.87
CA ILE A 579 -8.42 -18.29 29.62
C ILE A 579 -9.10 -17.10 28.95
N THR A 580 -10.04 -17.37 28.04
CA THR A 580 -11.01 -16.38 27.58
C THR A 580 -12.41 -17.01 27.51
N THR A 581 -13.44 -16.20 27.74
CA THR A 581 -14.83 -16.62 27.56
C THR A 581 -15.41 -15.86 26.38
N ILE A 582 -15.84 -16.59 25.36
CA ILE A 582 -16.42 -16.04 24.14
C ILE A 582 -17.94 -16.29 24.16
N PRO A 583 -18.78 -15.26 24.05
CA PRO A 583 -20.23 -15.45 23.93
C PRO A 583 -20.63 -16.01 22.56
N ILE A 584 -21.84 -16.52 22.46
CA ILE A 584 -22.44 -16.93 21.18
C ILE A 584 -23.03 -15.70 20.46
N GLY A 585 -22.79 -15.58 19.15
CA GLY A 585 -23.30 -14.52 18.28
C GLY A 585 -24.76 -14.74 17.90
N ILE A 586 -25.49 -13.65 17.74
CA ILE A 586 -26.91 -13.65 17.36
C ILE A 586 -27.06 -12.82 16.09
N ASP A 587 -27.33 -13.46 14.96
CA ASP A 587 -27.57 -12.77 13.69
C ASP A 587 -29.01 -12.27 13.61
N LYS A 588 -29.16 -11.01 13.17
CA LYS A 588 -30.44 -10.42 12.81
C LYS A 588 -30.33 -9.84 11.40
N THR A 589 -31.02 -10.46 10.45
CA THR A 589 -31.14 -9.95 9.09
C THR A 589 -31.97 -8.67 9.11
N TRP A 590 -31.41 -7.59 8.56
CA TRP A 590 -32.05 -6.27 8.51
C TRP A 590 -32.56 -5.93 7.11
N TYR A 591 -31.93 -6.47 6.06
CA TYR A 591 -32.34 -6.28 4.67
C TYR A 591 -32.11 -7.56 3.88
N ASP A 592 -33.20 -8.16 3.41
CA ASP A 592 -33.21 -9.36 2.58
C ASP A 592 -34.39 -9.20 1.62
N LEU A 593 -34.14 -8.97 0.35
CA LEU A 593 -35.18 -8.60 -0.61
C LEU A 593 -36.15 -9.74 -0.94
N ASP A 594 -35.87 -10.97 -0.49
CA ASP A 594 -36.78 -12.10 -0.63
C ASP A 594 -37.81 -12.14 0.51
N ASN A 595 -37.47 -11.64 1.69
CA ASN A 595 -38.33 -11.68 2.89
C ASN A 595 -38.75 -10.29 3.40
N TYR A 596 -37.82 -9.34 3.48
CA TYR A 596 -37.97 -8.03 4.08
C TYR A 596 -37.17 -6.94 3.33
N ALA A 597 -37.88 -6.07 2.61
CA ALA A 597 -37.30 -4.97 1.88
C ALA A 597 -37.40 -3.64 2.65
N VAL A 598 -36.30 -2.89 2.71
CA VAL A 598 -36.30 -1.48 3.11
C VAL A 598 -36.44 -0.61 1.85
N MET A 599 -37.22 0.47 1.92
CA MET A 599 -37.35 1.39 0.79
C MET A 599 -35.98 1.99 0.44
N THR A 600 -35.61 1.92 -0.83
CA THR A 600 -34.33 2.41 -1.34
C THR A 600 -34.58 3.42 -2.47
N LEU A 601 -33.87 4.55 -2.41
CA LEU A 601 -33.87 5.59 -3.43
C LEU A 601 -32.44 5.81 -3.95
N SER A 602 -32.30 6.44 -5.11
CA SER A 602 -30.99 6.84 -5.63
C SER A 602 -30.69 8.31 -5.32
N ASP A 603 -29.44 8.63 -5.01
CA ASP A 603 -28.92 10.00 -4.96
C ASP A 603 -27.54 10.04 -5.64
N ALA A 604 -27.10 11.21 -6.08
CA ALA A 604 -25.84 11.39 -6.79
C ALA A 604 -25.26 12.79 -6.56
N LYS A 605 -23.94 12.88 -6.43
CA LYS A 605 -23.22 14.16 -6.26
C LYS A 605 -21.87 14.12 -6.96
N PRO A 606 -21.36 15.26 -7.45
CA PRO A 606 -22.03 16.55 -7.66
C PRO A 606 -22.94 16.50 -8.89
N GLN A 607 -23.43 17.67 -9.35
CA GLN A 607 -24.17 17.79 -10.59
C GLN A 607 -23.39 17.15 -11.76
N GLY A 608 -24.09 16.43 -12.64
CA GLY A 608 -23.50 15.67 -13.75
C GLY A 608 -23.24 14.19 -13.42
N VAL A 609 -23.24 13.81 -12.15
CA VAL A 609 -23.26 12.39 -11.76
C VAL A 609 -24.68 11.86 -11.82
N THR A 610 -24.87 10.66 -12.34
CA THR A 610 -26.16 9.96 -12.27
C THR A 610 -26.03 8.66 -11.49
N SER A 611 -27.10 8.32 -10.78
CA SER A 611 -27.25 7.09 -9.99
C SER A 611 -28.68 6.59 -10.17
N SER A 612 -28.86 5.27 -10.23
CA SER A 612 -30.17 4.64 -10.21
C SER A 612 -30.12 3.31 -9.45
N VAL A 613 -31.21 2.99 -8.77
CA VAL A 613 -31.36 1.74 -8.01
C VAL A 613 -32.53 0.92 -8.54
N TYR A 614 -32.33 -0.39 -8.69
CA TYR A 614 -33.38 -1.33 -9.11
C TYR A 614 -33.38 -2.57 -8.24
N ILE A 615 -34.54 -3.19 -8.05
CA ILE A 615 -34.64 -4.55 -7.53
C ILE A 615 -34.61 -5.51 -8.72
N ARG A 616 -33.66 -6.45 -8.72
CA ARG A 616 -33.44 -7.40 -9.82
C ARG A 616 -33.49 -8.84 -9.31
N PRO A 617 -34.08 -9.80 -10.05
CA PRO A 617 -33.88 -11.21 -9.76
C PRO A 617 -32.47 -11.64 -10.17
N SER A 618 -31.86 -12.50 -9.38
CA SER A 618 -30.64 -13.25 -9.69
C SER A 618 -30.98 -14.53 -10.47
N GLU A 619 -29.95 -15.20 -10.98
CA GLU A 619 -30.09 -16.47 -11.71
C GLU A 619 -30.72 -17.59 -10.87
N THR A 620 -30.63 -17.51 -9.54
CA THR A 620 -31.23 -18.48 -8.61
C THR A 620 -32.64 -18.10 -8.16
N GLY A 621 -33.18 -16.98 -8.64
CA GLY A 621 -34.51 -16.47 -8.27
C GLY A 621 -34.53 -15.48 -7.10
N ASN A 622 -33.44 -15.40 -6.32
CA ASN A 622 -33.30 -14.44 -5.21
C ASN A 622 -33.23 -13.00 -5.74
N LYS A 623 -33.83 -12.04 -5.05
CA LYS A 623 -33.80 -10.63 -5.45
C LYS A 623 -32.64 -9.88 -4.80
N TYR A 624 -32.06 -8.93 -5.53
CA TYR A 624 -31.01 -8.05 -5.01
C TYR A 624 -31.20 -6.59 -5.46
N LEU A 625 -30.53 -5.67 -4.78
CA LEU A 625 -30.49 -4.25 -5.12
C LEU A 625 -29.34 -3.98 -6.12
N GLU A 626 -29.65 -3.54 -7.33
CA GLU A 626 -28.69 -3.11 -8.34
C GLU A 626 -28.49 -1.58 -8.27
N LEU A 627 -27.29 -1.12 -7.92
CA LEU A 627 -26.89 0.29 -7.96
C LEU A 627 -26.09 0.55 -9.24
N ASN A 628 -26.65 1.33 -10.17
CA ASN A 628 -25.96 1.79 -11.38
C ASN A 628 -25.42 3.21 -11.16
N TYR A 629 -24.25 3.50 -11.71
CA TYR A 629 -23.62 4.82 -11.60
C TYR A 629 -23.01 5.29 -12.92
N ASP A 630 -23.00 6.61 -13.12
CA ASP A 630 -22.31 7.29 -14.21
C ASP A 630 -21.65 8.58 -13.70
N PHE A 631 -20.32 8.58 -13.69
CA PHE A 631 -19.44 9.65 -13.26
C PHE A 631 -18.89 10.48 -14.43
N THR A 632 -19.27 10.20 -15.69
CA THR A 632 -18.60 10.78 -16.86
C THR A 632 -18.76 12.30 -16.99
N GLN A 633 -19.90 12.86 -16.59
CA GLN A 633 -20.16 14.31 -16.71
C GLN A 633 -19.88 15.08 -15.41
N GLY A 634 -19.61 14.39 -14.30
CA GLY A 634 -19.27 15.05 -13.03
C GLY A 634 -17.84 15.63 -13.04
N THR A 635 -17.56 16.58 -12.15
CA THR A 635 -16.21 17.14 -11.91
C THR A 635 -15.81 17.00 -10.44
N GLY A 636 -14.53 16.95 -10.13
CA GLY A 636 -14.06 16.76 -8.75
C GLY A 636 -14.35 15.35 -8.22
N ASN A 637 -14.45 15.20 -6.90
CA ASN A 637 -14.89 13.94 -6.27
C ASN A 637 -16.37 13.66 -6.59
N LYS A 638 -16.70 12.40 -6.86
CA LYS A 638 -18.04 11.97 -7.30
C LYS A 638 -18.55 10.81 -6.46
N TRP A 639 -19.88 10.78 -6.26
CA TRP A 639 -20.56 9.83 -5.39
C TRP A 639 -21.88 9.39 -6.01
N ALA A 640 -22.13 8.07 -5.98
CA ALA A 640 -23.40 7.47 -6.38
C ALA A 640 -23.95 6.65 -5.21
N TYR A 641 -25.15 7.00 -4.74
CA TYR A 641 -25.75 6.46 -3.53
C TYR A 641 -26.97 5.59 -3.82
N ALA A 642 -27.08 4.49 -3.09
CA ALA A 642 -28.33 3.86 -2.72
C ALA A 642 -28.70 4.34 -1.31
N THR A 643 -29.68 5.24 -1.20
CA THR A 643 -30.16 5.81 0.07
C THR A 643 -31.27 4.94 0.65
N MET A 644 -31.20 4.64 1.93
CA MET A 644 -32.10 3.73 2.63
C MET A 644 -33.08 4.49 3.52
N ASP A 645 -34.26 3.91 3.79
CA ASP A 645 -35.22 4.48 4.73
C ASP A 645 -34.69 4.46 6.18
N THR A 646 -34.36 5.65 6.69
CA THR A 646 -33.79 5.85 8.02
C THR A 646 -34.80 5.75 9.16
N ARG A 647 -36.08 5.46 8.87
CA ARG A 647 -37.09 5.18 9.91
C ARG A 647 -36.91 3.79 10.54
N ILE A 648 -36.22 2.88 9.86
CA ILE A 648 -35.98 1.52 10.37
C ILE A 648 -34.76 1.54 11.29
N LEU A 649 -34.99 1.19 12.56
CA LEU A 649 -33.97 1.14 13.59
C LEU A 649 -33.21 -0.19 13.57
N ILE A 650 -31.91 -0.11 13.83
CA ILE A 650 -31.09 -1.26 14.24
C ILE A 650 -30.85 -1.10 15.73
N GLU A 651 -31.67 -1.80 16.52
CA GLU A 651 -31.63 -1.76 17.97
C GLU A 651 -30.46 -2.56 18.54
N GLY A 652 -30.01 -2.20 19.75
CA GLY A 652 -28.85 -2.81 20.40
C GLY A 652 -27.51 -2.35 19.80
N GLU A 653 -26.43 -3.01 20.22
CA GLU A 653 -25.06 -2.71 19.78
C GLU A 653 -24.53 -3.85 18.91
N PRO A 654 -24.89 -3.90 17.61
CA PRO A 654 -24.34 -4.91 16.72
C PRO A 654 -22.84 -4.72 16.55
N GLN A 655 -22.13 -5.83 16.48
CA GLN A 655 -20.70 -5.85 16.34
C GLN A 655 -20.26 -5.89 14.88
N TYR A 656 -20.93 -6.69 14.05
CA TYR A 656 -20.60 -6.81 12.64
C TYR A 656 -21.76 -6.39 11.76
N MET A 657 -21.43 -5.75 10.65
CA MET A 657 -22.31 -5.60 9.49
C MET A 657 -21.81 -6.55 8.40
N LYS A 658 -22.66 -7.47 7.96
CA LYS A 658 -22.41 -8.36 6.80
C LYS A 658 -23.24 -7.85 5.62
N VAL A 659 -22.64 -7.79 4.44
CA VAL A 659 -23.29 -7.36 3.18
C VAL A 659 -22.81 -8.22 2.04
N LYS A 660 -23.70 -8.83 1.26
CA LYS A 660 -23.33 -9.48 0.00
C LYS A 660 -23.26 -8.45 -1.11
N VAL A 661 -22.16 -8.44 -1.85
CA VAL A 661 -21.91 -7.50 -2.94
C VAL A 661 -21.49 -8.23 -4.21
N ASN A 662 -22.20 -7.99 -5.31
CA ASN A 662 -21.80 -8.38 -6.65
C ASN A 662 -20.90 -7.28 -7.26
N GLY A 663 -19.60 -7.52 -7.33
CA GLY A 663 -18.60 -6.52 -7.75
C GLY A 663 -18.47 -6.36 -9.27
N ASP A 664 -17.94 -5.22 -9.70
CA ASP A 664 -17.80 -4.82 -11.11
C ASP A 664 -16.38 -4.46 -11.55
N GLU A 665 -15.37 -4.75 -10.72
CA GLU A 665 -13.95 -4.43 -10.97
C GLU A 665 -13.66 -2.95 -11.26
N SER A 666 -14.54 -2.05 -10.85
CA SER A 666 -14.44 -0.61 -11.15
C SER A 666 -13.31 0.14 -10.46
N LEU A 667 -12.70 -0.47 -9.43
CA LEU A 667 -11.72 0.13 -8.52
C LEU A 667 -12.24 1.35 -7.72
N ASN A 668 -13.54 1.64 -7.81
CA ASN A 668 -14.21 2.65 -6.99
C ASN A 668 -14.26 2.21 -5.52
N TRP A 669 -14.38 3.18 -4.61
CA TRP A 669 -14.43 2.92 -3.17
C TRP A 669 -15.88 2.72 -2.72
N LEU A 670 -16.18 1.55 -2.16
CA LEU A 670 -17.51 1.19 -1.64
C LEU A 670 -17.60 1.45 -0.14
N ARG A 671 -18.64 2.19 0.26
CA ARG A 671 -18.85 2.68 1.63
C ARG A 671 -20.31 2.60 2.06
N ALA A 672 -20.55 2.71 3.36
CA ALA A 672 -21.86 2.94 3.93
C ALA A 672 -21.87 4.18 4.84
N GLU A 673 -22.97 4.93 4.82
CA GLU A 673 -23.26 5.95 5.83
C GLU A 673 -24.13 5.34 6.91
N ILE A 674 -23.64 5.31 8.15
CA ILE A 674 -24.42 4.88 9.32
C ILE A 674 -24.70 6.09 10.20
N LEU A 675 -25.97 6.43 10.34
CA LEU A 675 -26.44 7.49 11.23
C LEU A 675 -26.59 6.92 12.64
N ASP A 676 -25.83 7.47 13.58
CA ASP A 676 -25.90 7.09 14.98
C ASP A 676 -26.97 7.89 15.76
N ASN A 677 -27.25 7.47 16.99
CA ASN A 677 -28.28 8.07 17.81
C ASN A 677 -27.97 9.50 18.28
N SER A 678 -26.73 9.96 18.14
CA SER A 678 -26.36 11.37 18.37
C SER A 678 -26.62 12.27 17.16
N GLY A 679 -27.03 11.68 16.03
CA GLY A 679 -27.21 12.36 14.75
C GLY A 679 -25.92 12.46 13.93
N LYS A 680 -24.82 11.83 14.37
CA LYS A 680 -23.55 11.82 13.64
C LYS A 680 -23.56 10.73 12.57
N ILE A 681 -23.08 11.08 11.38
CA ILE A 681 -22.83 10.13 10.30
C ILE A 681 -21.44 9.52 10.48
N ASN A 682 -21.40 8.20 10.55
CA ASN A 682 -20.17 7.42 10.54
C ASN A 682 -20.01 6.79 9.15
N TYR A 683 -18.88 7.05 8.50
CA TYR A 683 -18.60 6.55 7.16
C TYR A 683 -17.84 5.23 7.25
N VAL A 684 -18.57 4.14 7.05
CA VAL A 684 -18.07 2.78 7.17
C VAL A 684 -17.48 2.32 5.85
N ASP A 685 -16.21 1.93 5.85
CA ASP A 685 -15.53 1.44 4.66
C ASP A 685 -15.85 -0.04 4.44
N LEU A 686 -16.59 -0.35 3.37
CA LEU A 686 -16.93 -1.73 3.02
C LEU A 686 -15.82 -2.35 2.16
N ALA A 687 -15.30 -1.61 1.16
CA ALA A 687 -14.14 -2.00 0.36
C ALA A 687 -13.48 -0.77 -0.29
N ARG A 688 -12.17 -0.55 -0.06
CA ARG A 688 -11.42 0.60 -0.64
C ARG A 688 -11.39 0.60 -2.17
N ASN A 689 -11.33 -0.59 -2.76
CA ASN A 689 -11.39 -0.78 -4.21
C ASN A 689 -12.28 -2.00 -4.49
N VAL A 690 -13.34 -1.80 -5.27
CA VAL A 690 -14.11 -2.91 -5.84
C VAL A 690 -13.27 -3.54 -6.97
N ASN A 691 -12.42 -4.49 -6.62
CA ASN A 691 -11.45 -5.15 -7.51
C ASN A 691 -11.79 -6.61 -7.81
N TRP A 692 -13.07 -7.00 -7.65
CA TRP A 692 -13.56 -8.33 -7.94
C TRP A 692 -14.82 -8.26 -8.79
N LYS A 693 -15.12 -9.37 -9.47
CA LYS A 693 -16.37 -9.63 -10.18
C LYS A 693 -17.14 -10.75 -9.50
N GLY A 694 -18.46 -10.67 -9.47
CA GLY A 694 -19.31 -11.69 -8.85
C GLY A 694 -19.62 -11.43 -7.37
N TRP A 695 -20.45 -12.30 -6.79
CA TRP A 695 -20.92 -12.19 -5.41
C TRP A 695 -19.83 -12.50 -4.39
N LYS A 696 -19.66 -11.59 -3.42
CA LYS A 696 -18.76 -11.72 -2.27
C LYS A 696 -19.45 -11.17 -1.03
N GLN A 697 -19.39 -11.90 0.09
CA GLN A 697 -19.83 -11.37 1.38
C GLN A 697 -18.71 -10.51 1.98
N LEU A 698 -19.04 -9.26 2.30
CA LEU A 698 -18.20 -8.32 3.03
C LEU A 698 -18.65 -8.34 4.49
N THR A 699 -17.71 -8.38 5.42
CA THR A 699 -17.96 -8.29 6.85
C THR A 699 -17.14 -7.13 7.40
N VAL A 700 -17.79 -6.17 8.06
CA VAL A 700 -17.14 -5.02 8.68
C VAL A 700 -17.40 -5.02 10.18
N ASP A 701 -16.34 -4.81 10.96
CA ASP A 701 -16.42 -4.59 12.41
C ASP A 701 -16.87 -3.16 12.69
N LEU A 702 -18.02 -3.01 13.35
CA LEU A 702 -18.61 -1.71 13.68
C LEU A 702 -18.03 -1.10 14.97
N THR A 703 -17.31 -1.89 15.78
CA THR A 703 -16.81 -1.44 17.09
C THR A 703 -15.78 -0.31 16.98
N ASP A 704 -15.01 -0.27 15.88
CA ASP A 704 -14.01 0.75 15.60
C ASP A 704 -14.61 2.16 15.43
N TYR A 705 -15.90 2.25 15.07
CA TYR A 705 -16.56 3.51 14.76
C TYR A 705 -17.15 4.22 15.99
N LYS A 706 -17.21 3.55 17.16
CA LYS A 706 -17.66 4.11 18.44
C LYS A 706 -19.01 4.84 18.34
N MET A 707 -19.99 4.19 17.71
CA MET A 707 -21.30 4.78 17.41
C MET A 707 -22.20 4.81 18.65
N SER A 708 -23.11 5.79 18.69
CA SER A 708 -24.22 5.81 19.65
C SER A 708 -25.41 4.99 19.11
N TYR A 709 -25.97 4.08 19.91
CA TYR A 709 -27.08 3.22 19.48
C TYR A 709 -28.46 3.73 19.96
N PRO A 710 -29.58 3.37 19.29
CA PRO A 710 -29.68 2.56 18.07
C PRO A 710 -29.18 3.31 16.82
N ILE A 711 -28.71 2.55 15.82
CA ILE A 711 -28.18 3.10 14.55
C ILE A 711 -29.19 2.94 13.40
N ARG A 712 -28.94 3.65 12.30
CA ARG A 712 -29.69 3.53 11.03
C ARG A 712 -28.70 3.49 9.87
N VAL A 713 -28.91 2.59 8.91
CA VAL A 713 -28.19 2.67 7.63
C VAL A 713 -28.83 3.79 6.81
N LYS A 714 -28.06 4.81 6.46
CA LYS A 714 -28.51 5.96 5.66
C LYS A 714 -28.27 5.72 4.17
N SER A 715 -27.11 5.17 3.81
CA SER A 715 -26.80 4.86 2.42
C SER A 715 -25.71 3.79 2.30
N ILE A 716 -25.69 3.11 1.15
CA ILE A 716 -24.52 2.37 0.64
C ILE A 716 -24.16 3.05 -0.69
N TYR A 717 -22.88 3.36 -0.89
CA TYR A 717 -22.49 4.26 -1.98
C TYR A 717 -21.07 4.01 -2.50
N LEU A 718 -20.87 4.39 -3.75
CA LEU A 718 -19.56 4.37 -4.42
C LEU A 718 -18.96 5.78 -4.45
N VAL A 719 -17.62 5.85 -4.31
CA VAL A 719 -16.82 7.06 -4.44
C VAL A 719 -15.83 6.93 -5.58
N ASN A 720 -15.77 7.96 -6.42
CA ASN A 720 -14.79 8.14 -7.48
C ASN A 720 -14.04 9.45 -7.20
N GLU A 721 -12.84 9.34 -6.62
CA GLU A 721 -12.04 10.49 -6.18
C GLU A 721 -11.40 11.21 -7.37
N GLU A 722 -11.26 12.54 -7.29
CA GLU A 722 -10.70 13.40 -8.35
C GLU A 722 -9.25 13.01 -8.70
N VAL A 723 -8.45 12.72 -7.67
CA VAL A 723 -7.07 12.27 -7.86
C VAL A 723 -7.08 10.79 -8.28
N GLY A 724 -6.43 10.46 -9.40
CA GLY A 724 -6.41 9.11 -9.97
C GLY A 724 -7.74 8.69 -10.58
N GLN A 725 -8.63 9.64 -10.89
CA GLN A 725 -9.95 9.35 -11.45
C GLN A 725 -9.88 8.59 -12.78
N ASP A 726 -8.85 8.88 -13.58
CA ASP A 726 -8.53 8.23 -14.86
C ASP A 726 -8.17 6.74 -14.72
N GLU A 727 -7.94 6.28 -13.49
CA GLU A 727 -7.59 4.89 -13.17
C GLU A 727 -8.81 4.05 -12.76
N ARG A 728 -10.01 4.65 -12.68
CA ARG A 728 -11.24 4.01 -12.19
C ARG A 728 -12.33 4.00 -13.25
N ALA A 729 -13.23 3.02 -13.21
CA ALA A 729 -14.34 2.98 -14.15
C ALA A 729 -15.32 4.13 -13.88
N ALA A 730 -15.56 4.95 -14.89
CA ALA A 730 -16.48 6.08 -14.79
C ALA A 730 -17.96 5.65 -14.84
N LYS A 731 -18.27 4.45 -15.34
CA LYS A 731 -19.64 3.89 -15.34
C LYS A 731 -19.60 2.42 -14.95
N GLY A 732 -20.67 1.93 -14.35
CA GLY A 732 -20.76 0.54 -13.93
C GLY A 732 -21.99 0.27 -13.07
N LYS A 733 -22.00 -0.91 -12.44
CA LYS A 733 -23.10 -1.33 -11.58
C LYS A 733 -22.68 -2.41 -10.60
N ILE A 734 -23.14 -2.29 -9.37
CA ILE A 734 -22.93 -3.32 -8.33
C ILE A 734 -24.27 -3.87 -7.84
N GLY A 735 -24.26 -5.12 -7.38
CA GLY A 735 -25.39 -5.73 -6.67
C GLY A 735 -25.18 -5.73 -5.17
N ILE A 736 -26.22 -5.53 -4.37
CA ILE A 736 -26.19 -5.53 -2.90
C ILE A 736 -27.34 -6.40 -2.37
N ASP A 737 -27.06 -7.28 -1.42
CA ASP A 737 -28.05 -8.16 -0.79
C ASP A 737 -27.65 -8.57 0.65
N ASP A 738 -28.57 -9.20 1.39
CA ASP A 738 -28.38 -9.84 2.70
C ASP A 738 -27.65 -8.97 3.74
N ILE A 739 -28.14 -7.76 4.01
CA ILE A 739 -27.56 -6.92 5.07
C ILE A 739 -27.97 -7.49 6.43
N THR A 740 -26.98 -8.04 7.13
CA THR A 740 -27.17 -8.73 8.42
C THR A 740 -26.30 -8.10 9.50
N PHE A 741 -26.87 -7.94 10.69
CA PHE A 741 -26.16 -7.46 11.86
C PHE A 741 -25.97 -8.58 12.88
N THR A 742 -24.71 -8.79 13.29
CA THR A 742 -24.35 -9.80 14.30
C THR A 742 -24.18 -9.14 15.66
N TYR A 743 -24.88 -9.66 16.67
CA TYR A 743 -24.86 -9.17 18.04
C TYR A 743 -24.06 -10.10 18.95
N ARG A 744 -23.40 -9.51 19.95
CA ARG A 744 -22.72 -10.26 21.00
C ARG A 744 -23.75 -10.80 22.00
N GLY A 745 -23.79 -12.12 22.19
CA GLY A 745 -24.62 -12.74 23.22
C GLY A 745 -24.16 -12.40 24.64
N ALA A 746 -25.05 -12.62 25.61
CA ALA A 746 -24.74 -12.40 27.02
C ALA A 746 -23.96 -13.59 27.62
N ILE A 747 -22.94 -13.30 28.43
CA ILE A 747 -22.24 -14.30 29.23
C ILE A 747 -23.05 -14.54 30.52
N PRO A 748 -23.33 -15.81 30.90
CA PRO A 748 -24.02 -16.11 32.16
C PRO A 748 -23.33 -15.52 33.38
N GLN A 749 -24.11 -14.98 34.32
CA GLN A 749 -23.56 -14.56 35.60
C GLN A 749 -23.22 -15.76 36.48
N THR A 750 -22.11 -15.65 37.21
CA THR A 750 -21.71 -16.66 38.19
C THR A 750 -22.59 -16.55 39.44
N PRO A 751 -22.95 -17.67 40.10
CA PRO A 751 -23.73 -17.63 41.34
C PRO A 751 -23.08 -16.77 42.43
N MET A 752 -23.89 -15.96 43.12
CA MET A 752 -23.51 -15.19 44.30
C MET A 752 -23.77 -16.01 45.57
N ASN A 753 -22.78 -16.81 45.98
CA ASN A 753 -22.82 -17.56 47.23
C ASN A 753 -22.02 -16.82 48.31
N SER A 754 -22.47 -16.91 49.56
CA SER A 754 -21.77 -16.35 50.73
C SER A 754 -21.10 -17.46 51.53
N VAL A 755 -19.83 -17.29 51.88
CA VAL A 755 -19.07 -18.20 52.74
C VAL A 755 -18.49 -17.44 53.93
N ASN A 756 -18.87 -17.83 55.15
CA ASN A 756 -18.38 -17.22 56.40
C ASN A 756 -17.38 -18.14 57.08
N LEU A 757 -16.12 -17.74 57.12
CA LEU A 757 -15.00 -18.45 57.71
C LEU A 757 -14.55 -17.74 58.99
N THR A 758 -13.99 -18.45 59.96
CA THR A 758 -13.36 -17.83 61.15
C THR A 758 -11.95 -18.38 61.32
N ILE A 759 -10.98 -17.51 61.59
CA ILE A 759 -9.58 -17.92 61.77
C ILE A 759 -9.48 -18.96 62.90
N ASN A 760 -8.70 -20.01 62.66
CA ASN A 760 -8.47 -21.14 63.58
C ASN A 760 -9.71 -21.93 63.98
N LYS A 761 -10.85 -21.75 63.29
CA LYS A 761 -12.09 -22.51 63.49
C LYS A 761 -12.47 -23.32 62.26
N LYS A 762 -13.03 -24.51 62.48
CA LYS A 762 -13.46 -25.41 61.39
C LYS A 762 -14.92 -25.18 61.01
N GLU A 763 -15.71 -24.54 61.86
CA GLU A 763 -17.08 -24.17 61.57
C GLU A 763 -17.12 -23.11 60.46
N VAL A 764 -17.92 -23.37 59.43
CA VAL A 764 -18.12 -22.46 58.29
C VAL A 764 -19.61 -22.39 57.98
N ALA A 765 -20.10 -21.25 57.49
CA ALA A 765 -21.46 -21.12 56.99
C ALA A 765 -21.46 -20.82 55.49
N VAL A 766 -22.16 -21.62 54.70
CA VAL A 766 -22.38 -21.40 53.25
C VAL A 766 -23.84 -21.04 53.04
N ASN A 767 -24.12 -19.82 52.56
CA ASN A 767 -25.48 -19.29 52.41
C ASN A 767 -26.34 -19.45 53.68
N GLY A 768 -25.73 -19.23 54.86
CA GLY A 768 -26.38 -19.39 56.16
C GLY A 768 -26.50 -20.83 56.68
N LYS A 769 -26.14 -21.84 55.87
CA LYS A 769 -26.11 -23.25 56.29
C LYS A 769 -24.75 -23.61 56.89
N GLY A 770 -24.74 -24.11 58.13
CA GLY A 770 -23.52 -24.57 58.80
C GLY A 770 -22.91 -25.80 58.13
N MET A 771 -21.59 -25.81 57.98
CA MET A 771 -20.76 -26.92 57.51
C MET A 771 -19.45 -26.96 58.33
N THR A 772 -18.61 -27.95 58.09
CA THR A 772 -17.32 -28.12 58.79
C THR A 772 -16.20 -28.29 57.77
N LEU A 773 -15.12 -27.51 57.94
CA LEU A 773 -13.89 -27.62 57.17
C LEU A 773 -13.01 -28.73 57.72
N GLU A 774 -12.29 -29.42 56.84
CA GLU A 774 -11.26 -30.37 57.24
C GLU A 774 -10.05 -29.66 57.91
N GLN A 775 -9.68 -28.48 57.38
CA GLN A 775 -8.62 -27.61 57.89
C GLN A 775 -9.15 -26.18 58.06
N ALA A 776 -8.88 -25.58 59.23
CA ALA A 776 -9.28 -24.21 59.53
C ALA A 776 -8.46 -23.20 58.71
N PRO A 777 -9.03 -22.02 58.37
CA PRO A 777 -8.25 -20.88 57.88
C PRO A 777 -7.20 -20.47 58.91
N ILE A 778 -6.00 -20.09 58.45
CA ILE A 778 -4.90 -19.70 59.33
C ILE A 778 -4.21 -18.43 58.83
N ILE A 779 -3.46 -17.77 59.69
CA ILE A 779 -2.61 -16.64 59.32
C ILE A 779 -1.16 -17.10 59.30
N VAL A 780 -0.49 -16.93 58.16
CA VAL A 780 0.94 -17.20 57.96
C VAL A 780 1.59 -15.91 57.48
N GLN A 781 2.61 -15.42 58.21
CA GLN A 781 3.34 -14.20 57.84
C GLN A 781 2.40 -13.00 57.52
N GLY A 782 1.35 -12.82 58.33
CA GLY A 782 0.37 -11.74 58.14
C GLY A 782 -0.66 -11.99 57.03
N ASN A 783 -0.60 -13.11 56.32
CA ASN A 783 -1.50 -13.47 55.22
C ASN A 783 -2.45 -14.61 55.62
N THR A 784 -3.74 -14.47 55.29
CA THR A 784 -4.71 -15.53 55.54
C THR A 784 -4.63 -16.60 54.45
N LEU A 785 -4.45 -17.86 54.84
CA LEU A 785 -4.52 -19.02 53.96
C LEU A 785 -5.80 -19.82 54.23
N ILE A 786 -6.45 -20.28 53.16
CA ILE A 786 -7.72 -21.02 53.21
C ILE A 786 -7.63 -22.34 52.44
N PRO A 787 -8.42 -23.37 52.81
CA PRO A 787 -8.52 -24.60 52.05
C PRO A 787 -9.22 -24.35 50.70
N ILE A 788 -8.45 -24.40 49.61
CA ILE A 788 -8.91 -23.91 48.30
C ILE A 788 -10.11 -24.66 47.75
N ARG A 789 -10.13 -25.99 47.82
CA ARG A 789 -11.19 -26.83 47.24
C ARG A 789 -12.56 -26.49 47.81
N PHE A 790 -12.71 -26.54 49.13
CA PHE A 790 -13.98 -26.24 49.79
C PHE A 790 -14.49 -24.84 49.42
N VAL A 791 -13.62 -23.83 49.52
CA VAL A 791 -14.03 -22.44 49.32
C VAL A 791 -14.42 -22.17 47.87
N THR A 792 -13.64 -22.68 46.91
CA THR A 792 -13.95 -22.53 45.49
C THR A 792 -15.24 -23.25 45.11
N ASP A 793 -15.44 -24.49 45.56
CA ASP A 793 -16.65 -25.25 45.26
C ASP A 793 -17.90 -24.56 45.84
N ALA A 794 -17.81 -24.08 47.09
CA ALA A 794 -18.88 -23.32 47.75
C ALA A 794 -19.20 -22.01 47.02
N LEU A 795 -18.22 -21.39 46.35
CA LEU A 795 -18.39 -20.13 45.58
C LEU A 795 -18.65 -20.35 44.07
N GLY A 796 -18.96 -21.59 43.66
CA GLY A 796 -19.35 -21.93 42.29
C GLY A 796 -18.20 -21.94 41.29
N GLY A 797 -16.98 -22.23 41.75
CA GLY A 797 -15.84 -22.51 40.89
C GLY A 797 -15.51 -24.00 40.82
N THR A 798 -14.37 -24.32 40.24
CA THR A 798 -13.82 -25.67 40.16
C THR A 798 -12.33 -25.65 40.45
N VAL A 799 -11.85 -26.64 41.20
CA VAL A 799 -10.42 -26.83 41.51
C VAL A 799 -9.91 -28.11 40.88
N ARG A 800 -8.76 -28.02 40.20
CA ARG A 800 -8.04 -29.16 39.62
C ARG A 800 -6.63 -29.25 40.21
N TRP A 801 -6.15 -30.47 40.44
CA TRP A 801 -4.83 -30.76 40.99
C TRP A 801 -3.99 -31.49 39.95
N ASP A 802 -2.75 -31.05 39.77
CA ASP A 802 -1.71 -31.71 38.98
C ASP A 802 -0.55 -32.09 39.91
N GLY A 803 -0.43 -33.38 40.20
CA GLY A 803 0.58 -33.90 41.12
C GLY A 803 2.01 -33.84 40.57
N ASN A 804 2.19 -33.86 39.25
CA ASN A 804 3.51 -33.85 38.63
C ASN A 804 4.15 -32.46 38.72
N GLU A 805 3.35 -31.42 38.50
CA GLU A 805 3.80 -30.02 38.64
C GLU A 805 3.63 -29.48 40.07
N ARG A 806 2.99 -30.23 40.99
CA ARG A 806 2.48 -29.72 42.27
C ARG A 806 1.70 -28.42 42.07
N LYS A 807 0.74 -28.45 41.13
CA LYS A 807 -0.01 -27.27 40.67
C LYS A 807 -1.51 -27.40 40.97
N VAL A 808 -2.10 -26.30 41.40
CA VAL A 808 -3.55 -26.12 41.55
C VAL A 808 -4.06 -25.17 40.48
N THR A 809 -5.07 -25.59 39.73
CA THR A 809 -5.79 -24.73 38.78
C THR A 809 -7.18 -24.45 39.33
N VAL A 810 -7.52 -23.17 39.46
CA VAL A 810 -8.83 -22.70 39.93
C VAL A 810 -9.54 -22.00 38.78
N ILE A 811 -10.76 -22.43 38.45
CA ILE A 811 -11.57 -21.82 37.38
C ILE A 811 -12.92 -21.37 37.97
N ARG A 812 -13.33 -20.14 37.68
CA ARG A 812 -14.65 -19.61 38.06
C ARG A 812 -15.12 -18.61 37.01
N GLY A 813 -16.20 -18.94 36.28
CA GLY A 813 -16.64 -18.12 35.14
C GLY A 813 -15.48 -17.91 34.15
N GLY A 814 -15.29 -16.69 33.65
CA GLY A 814 -14.17 -16.37 32.75
C GLY A 814 -12.81 -16.16 33.41
N LYS A 815 -12.60 -16.65 34.64
CA LYS A 815 -11.39 -16.41 35.43
C LYS A 815 -10.68 -17.71 35.77
N MET A 816 -9.35 -17.69 35.71
CA MET A 816 -8.47 -18.82 35.96
C MET A 816 -7.22 -18.39 36.74
N ILE A 817 -6.81 -19.21 37.70
CA ILE A 817 -5.56 -19.05 38.45
C ILE A 817 -4.82 -20.38 38.49
N ASP A 818 -3.56 -20.40 38.07
CA ASP A 818 -2.62 -21.50 38.28
C ASP A 818 -1.63 -21.16 39.39
N LEU A 819 -1.51 -22.06 40.36
CA LEU A 819 -0.75 -21.89 41.60
C LEU A 819 0.19 -23.09 41.76
N TRP A 820 1.47 -22.87 42.02
CA TRP A 820 2.44 -23.94 42.30
C TRP A 820 2.74 -23.98 43.80
N ILE A 821 2.73 -25.17 44.39
CA ILE A 821 3.03 -25.33 45.82
C ILE A 821 4.47 -24.90 46.11
N ASP A 822 4.66 -24.15 47.20
CA ASP A 822 5.93 -23.59 47.67
C ASP A 822 6.56 -22.57 46.70
N ASN A 823 5.80 -22.06 45.73
CA ASN A 823 6.23 -21.02 44.79
C ASN A 823 5.28 -19.80 44.85
N PRO A 824 5.79 -18.58 45.15
CA PRO A 824 4.95 -17.39 45.16
C PRO A 824 4.57 -16.90 43.76
N ASP A 825 5.29 -17.29 42.70
CA ASP A 825 4.93 -16.94 41.33
C ASP A 825 3.76 -17.80 40.84
N LEU A 826 2.72 -17.13 40.35
CA LEU A 826 1.47 -17.73 39.88
C LEU A 826 1.01 -17.09 38.57
N ILE A 827 0.05 -17.71 37.91
CA ILE A 827 -0.52 -17.20 36.66
C ILE A 827 -2.00 -16.90 36.89
N VAL A 828 -2.39 -15.65 36.67
CA VAL A 828 -3.77 -15.18 36.73
C VAL A 828 -4.22 -14.75 35.36
N ASN A 829 -5.21 -15.42 34.77
CA ASN A 829 -5.80 -15.02 33.48
C ASN A 829 -4.74 -14.71 32.40
N GLY A 830 -3.68 -15.53 32.33
CA GLY A 830 -2.58 -15.27 31.42
C GLY A 830 -1.59 -14.21 31.84
N LYS A 831 -1.56 -13.74 33.09
CA LYS A 831 -0.55 -12.80 33.60
C LYS A 831 0.22 -13.40 34.75
N ARG A 832 1.55 -13.23 34.73
CA ARG A 832 2.39 -13.60 35.87
C ARG A 832 2.16 -12.61 37.02
N VAL A 833 1.90 -13.14 38.20
CA VAL A 833 1.72 -12.40 39.46
C VAL A 833 2.56 -13.10 40.53
N THR A 834 3.04 -12.36 41.52
CA THR A 834 3.78 -12.91 42.66
C THR A 834 2.97 -12.68 43.93
N ALA A 835 2.66 -13.74 44.66
CA ALA A 835 1.98 -13.68 45.96
C ALA A 835 2.96 -13.29 47.08
N GLU A 836 2.43 -12.67 48.13
CA GLU A 836 3.20 -12.36 49.35
C GLU A 836 3.67 -13.62 50.08
N VAL A 837 2.85 -14.68 50.06
CA VAL A 837 3.15 -15.98 50.67
C VAL A 837 2.82 -17.07 49.65
N ALA A 838 3.67 -18.08 49.55
CA ALA A 838 3.45 -19.20 48.63
C ALA A 838 2.26 -20.07 49.08
N PRO A 839 1.49 -20.65 48.13
CA PRO A 839 0.58 -21.75 48.42
C PRO A 839 1.33 -22.92 49.07
N THR A 840 0.74 -23.59 50.04
CA THR A 840 1.40 -24.69 50.75
C THR A 840 0.43 -25.83 51.05
N ILE A 841 0.95 -27.00 51.40
CA ILE A 841 0.14 -28.15 51.81
C ILE A 841 0.20 -28.25 53.33
N MET A 842 -0.97 -28.28 53.98
CA MET A 842 -1.10 -28.47 55.42
C MET A 842 -2.17 -29.52 55.69
N SER A 843 -1.83 -30.54 56.47
CA SER A 843 -2.76 -31.65 56.77
C SER A 843 -3.37 -32.25 55.49
N ASP A 844 -2.55 -32.52 54.48
CA ASP A 844 -2.92 -33.02 53.14
C ASP A 844 -3.85 -32.11 52.32
N LEU A 845 -4.07 -30.86 52.75
CA LEU A 845 -4.91 -29.89 52.06
C LEU A 845 -4.09 -28.73 51.51
N THR A 846 -4.41 -28.31 50.29
CA THR A 846 -3.80 -27.12 49.71
C THR A 846 -4.39 -25.86 50.33
N MET A 847 -3.51 -25.11 50.97
CA MET A 847 -3.77 -23.83 51.61
C MET A 847 -3.25 -22.71 50.71
N VAL A 848 -4.13 -21.81 50.27
CA VAL A 848 -3.82 -20.75 49.30
C VAL A 848 -4.07 -19.37 49.94
N PRO A 849 -3.23 -18.36 49.66
CA PRO A 849 -3.47 -16.99 50.11
C PRO A 849 -4.84 -16.48 49.63
N LEU A 850 -5.72 -16.12 50.57
CA LEU A 850 -7.06 -15.65 50.27
C LEU A 850 -7.06 -14.42 49.37
N ARG A 851 -6.13 -13.49 49.60
CA ARG A 851 -6.05 -12.21 48.86
C ARG A 851 -5.94 -12.43 47.36
N ILE A 852 -5.03 -13.33 46.93
CA ILE A 852 -4.83 -13.65 45.52
C ILE A 852 -6.11 -14.18 44.89
N LEU A 853 -6.82 -15.07 45.59
CA LEU A 853 -8.07 -15.63 45.09
C LEU A 853 -9.15 -14.57 44.99
N SER A 854 -9.34 -13.77 46.03
CA SER A 854 -10.42 -12.79 46.07
C SER A 854 -10.27 -11.69 45.03
N GLU A 855 -9.05 -11.13 44.91
CA GLU A 855 -8.76 -10.05 43.97
C GLU A 855 -8.94 -10.52 42.52
N ASN A 856 -8.63 -11.79 42.24
CA ASN A 856 -8.55 -12.28 40.87
C ASN A 856 -9.76 -13.10 40.43
N LEU A 857 -10.50 -13.76 41.34
CA LEU A 857 -11.72 -14.53 41.07
C LEU A 857 -13.01 -13.70 41.23
N GLY A 858 -12.89 -12.44 41.68
CA GLY A 858 -14.02 -11.53 41.87
C GLY A 858 -14.86 -11.90 43.08
N TRP A 859 -14.21 -12.28 44.19
CA TRP A 859 -14.88 -12.44 45.48
C TRP A 859 -14.78 -11.15 46.27
N LYS A 860 -15.88 -10.72 46.87
CA LYS A 860 -15.87 -9.66 47.85
C LYS A 860 -15.48 -10.25 49.20
N VAL A 861 -14.48 -9.66 49.84
CA VAL A 861 -14.01 -10.08 51.17
C VAL A 861 -14.36 -9.02 52.19
N THR A 862 -15.00 -9.41 53.28
CA THR A 862 -15.18 -8.57 54.46
C THR A 862 -14.47 -9.22 55.63
N TRP A 863 -13.73 -8.43 56.40
CA TRP A 863 -12.99 -8.89 57.58
C TRP A 863 -13.51 -8.18 58.83
N ASP A 864 -13.91 -8.96 59.83
CA ASP A 864 -14.20 -8.47 61.17
C ASP A 864 -13.05 -8.83 62.11
N ALA A 865 -12.28 -7.82 62.49
CA ALA A 865 -11.12 -7.97 63.38
C ALA A 865 -11.49 -8.43 64.80
N LYS A 866 -12.71 -8.11 65.29
CA LYS A 866 -13.13 -8.49 66.65
C LYS A 866 -13.47 -9.96 66.75
N THR A 867 -14.14 -10.49 65.73
CA THR A 867 -14.59 -11.89 65.69
C THR A 867 -13.65 -12.79 64.91
N GLN A 868 -12.62 -12.21 64.29
CA GLN A 868 -11.72 -12.89 63.34
C GLN A 868 -12.47 -13.62 62.22
N GLN A 869 -13.60 -13.06 61.79
CA GLN A 869 -14.47 -13.63 60.77
C GLN A 869 -14.19 -13.02 59.40
N ILE A 870 -14.23 -13.87 58.38
CA ILE A 870 -14.08 -13.55 56.97
C ILE A 870 -15.40 -13.91 56.28
N THR A 871 -16.02 -12.94 55.62
CA THR A 871 -17.17 -13.16 54.73
C THR A 871 -16.70 -13.05 53.28
N LEU A 872 -16.91 -14.11 52.50
CA LEU A 872 -16.69 -14.16 51.05
C LEU A 872 -18.03 -14.12 50.32
N GLN A 873 -18.18 -13.28 49.30
CA GLN A 873 -19.39 -13.15 48.48
C GLN A 873 -19.08 -13.04 46.98
#